data_AF-A0A955CEY5-F1
#
_entry.id   AF-A0A955CEY5-F1
#
_cell.length_a   1.000
_cell.length_b   1.000
_cell.length_c   1.000
_cell.angle_alpha   90.00
_cell.angle_beta   90.00
_cell.angle_gamma   90.00
#
_symmetry.space_group_name_H-M   'P 1'
#
loop_
_entity.id
_entity.type
_entity.pdbx_description
1 polymer ?
#
loop_
_entity_poly.entity_id
_entity_poly.type
_entity_poly.pdbx_seq_one_letter_code
_entity_poly.pdbx_strand_id
1 'polypeptide(L)'
;MGIGASAGGLEAIERMFDHMPSDTGMAFILVQHLSPDFKSLMDELLSRWTSMPIHQGVDGVQVQPNAIYLLPPKKEMAISNGHLLLTDKDPTAPLTLPIDHFFRSLAQDCHRRAIGIVLSGTGTDGSRGVVDIHNSGGLVIVQKDDTAKFDGMPRAARDSGVADLLLAPEDISEALTRYAENPRITDLTDLVEGPMLGATGLSQILTLLRDRYGIDFQSYKLNTVVRRTERRMLLTKTSHVDDYAKRLAEDLGELDLLYKDLLIGVTQFFRDAEAFERLAHDVVSPLVHSTDDGGELRIWVAGCATGEEAYSIAILFDEAIEASGKAIQLKIFATDVHRESLDFAGTGLYPPDRVEDLYRNRIDRYFSMVAGGYQVAPRIRQTIVFAPHNLVKDAPFTKLDLVTCRNLLIYLQPPAQKKIFSLFHFGLKTGGCLFLGPSESPGDVADEFELVDSHWKIYRKRRDMRLPPDVREQLIVPRGVRKSGLPPLTSPHKSSADSLLISTYDALLDEVMPPSLLISEDGTLTHTFGDAGRFLQAEQGRHTSDVMQRLHPDLRLPVSAAIRKTLREQKAVSYESVPVADADGSSYACNVGARVIHDPRNRARSILIQIVPEAHGGEVDSDVETLDAGRISAEQISALETELRYTKENLQATIEELETSNEELQATNEELVASNEELQSTNEELHSVNEELYTVNSEHQNKIAQLSELTKDMDNLLQCTEVHTVFLDRELRIRKFTPRVAESFNFLPQDIGRRIDSFTHSIECDQLAAKIDAVIRSGLSYEEEVRDKERGNFLMRILPYRTAASASQSADCIDGALLTLVEITKLKEASDALQESVRQRDRFLAMLSHELRNPLATIVHAAHLLARGEVPSDFSEAVAIIRRQSQHMSTLLDDLLDVTRVSQGKIQIQKRPFDLLDALRNAVESVQARCRSRSQHIRFHAPHEPVWVRGSQPRMLQVVSNLLTNASKYSPRGAAIELNIEERNGEALVRVIDAGVGIPLDQIEKVFDLFVQSDRTLDRAEGGLGVGLTLARSLVELHGGKVTAHSEGEGKGSEFRVYLPTCVPDREPMEYRQTAMRKRARRVVLVEDNADASKMLAFLLTDTGLEVEIAHDGASGLDLIKDSAPDAAIIDVGLP
;
A
#
# COMPACT_ATOMS: atom_id res chain seq x y z
N MET A 1 24.16 -8.37 5.78
CA MET A 1 22.95 -8.89 6.44
C MET A 1 22.83 -8.30 7.82
N GLY A 2 21.63 -7.92 8.25
CA GLY A 2 21.35 -7.48 9.61
C GLY A 2 20.63 -8.56 10.40
N ILE A 3 21.10 -8.84 11.61
CA ILE A 3 20.48 -9.79 12.56
C ILE A 3 20.08 -9.01 13.81
N GLY A 4 18.77 -8.98 14.09
CA GLY A 4 18.18 -8.35 15.26
C GLY A 4 17.79 -9.37 16.32
N ALA A 5 18.23 -9.17 17.56
CA ALA A 5 17.84 -10.01 18.71
C ALA A 5 17.84 -9.17 20.00
N SER A 6 17.06 -9.58 21.01
CA SER A 6 17.09 -8.96 22.34
C SER A 6 17.89 -9.80 23.33
N ALA A 7 17.92 -9.40 24.62
CA ALA A 7 18.74 -10.01 25.68
C ALA A 7 18.53 -11.54 25.89
N GLY A 8 17.47 -12.13 25.33
CA GLY A 8 17.21 -13.56 25.36
C GLY A 8 17.52 -14.33 24.06
N GLY A 9 17.96 -13.66 23.00
CA GLY A 9 18.16 -14.24 21.67
C GLY A 9 19.55 -14.84 21.41
N LEU A 10 20.45 -14.83 22.40
CA LEU A 10 21.81 -15.39 22.28
C LEU A 10 21.78 -16.85 21.82
N GLU A 11 20.94 -17.68 22.43
CA GLU A 11 20.84 -19.11 22.11
C GLU A 11 20.41 -19.34 20.65
N ALA A 12 19.52 -18.50 20.12
CA ALA A 12 19.12 -18.56 18.71
C ALA A 12 20.27 -18.17 17.78
N ILE A 13 21.06 -17.18 18.15
CA ILE A 13 22.24 -16.76 17.39
C ILE A 13 23.31 -17.87 17.39
N GLU A 14 23.58 -18.47 18.55
CA GLU A 14 24.56 -19.58 18.69
C GLU A 14 24.18 -20.75 17.79
N ARG A 15 22.93 -21.21 17.85
CA ARG A 15 22.44 -22.33 17.02
C ARG A 15 22.48 -22.04 15.52
N MET A 16 22.20 -20.80 15.12
CA MET A 16 22.30 -20.38 13.73
C MET A 16 23.75 -20.40 13.22
N PHE A 17 24.71 -19.92 14.02
CA PHE A 17 26.12 -19.89 13.61
C PHE A 17 26.82 -21.24 13.70
N ASP A 18 26.39 -22.15 14.60
CA ASP A 18 26.89 -23.53 14.69
C ASP A 18 26.77 -24.29 13.35
N HIS A 19 25.73 -23.99 12.58
CA HIS A 19 25.45 -24.61 11.29
C HIS A 19 25.82 -23.72 10.08
N MET A 20 26.52 -22.60 10.29
CA MET A 20 26.84 -21.62 9.23
C MET A 20 28.23 -21.87 8.62
N PRO A 21 28.35 -22.06 7.29
CA PRO A 21 29.63 -22.15 6.61
C PRO A 21 30.45 -20.86 6.76
N SER A 22 31.79 -20.94 6.79
CA SER A 22 32.66 -19.76 6.94
C SER A 22 32.87 -18.95 5.65
N ASP A 23 32.40 -19.45 4.50
CA ASP A 23 32.68 -18.94 3.16
C ASP A 23 31.40 -18.54 2.37
N THR A 24 30.36 -18.09 3.06
CA THR A 24 29.06 -17.72 2.47
C THR A 24 29.09 -16.54 1.49
N GLY A 25 30.17 -15.76 1.47
CA GLY A 25 30.28 -14.51 0.71
C GLY A 25 29.48 -13.35 1.32
N MET A 26 28.86 -13.55 2.48
CA MET A 26 28.02 -12.56 3.16
C MET A 26 28.70 -11.97 4.39
N ALA A 27 28.37 -10.72 4.71
CA ALA A 27 28.74 -10.10 5.97
C ALA A 27 27.55 -10.07 6.95
N PHE A 28 27.82 -10.36 8.22
CA PHE A 28 26.81 -10.50 9.26
C PHE A 28 26.95 -9.35 10.27
N ILE A 29 25.92 -8.54 10.42
CA ILE A 29 25.90 -7.44 11.40
C ILE A 29 24.86 -7.78 12.47
N LEU A 30 25.28 -7.94 13.72
CA LEU A 30 24.41 -8.23 14.84
C LEU A 30 24.09 -6.95 15.61
N VAL A 31 22.81 -6.64 15.70
CA VAL A 31 22.26 -5.51 16.43
C VAL A 31 21.43 -6.05 17.58
N GLN A 32 21.89 -5.80 18.81
CA GLN A 32 21.22 -6.29 20.01
C GLN A 32 20.86 -5.17 20.97
N HIS A 33 19.73 -5.33 21.65
CA HIS A 33 19.31 -4.44 22.73
C HIS A 33 20.02 -4.82 24.04
N LEU A 34 21.21 -4.28 24.28
CA LEU A 34 21.98 -4.50 25.52
C LEU A 34 21.74 -3.39 26.55
N SER A 35 21.68 -3.75 27.83
CA SER A 35 21.69 -2.78 28.93
C SER A 35 23.00 -1.97 28.92
N PRO A 36 22.98 -0.63 29.11
CA PRO A 36 24.17 0.23 29.06
C PRO A 36 25.28 -0.14 30.06
N ASP A 37 24.93 -0.91 31.11
CA ASP A 37 25.81 -1.24 32.23
C ASP A 37 26.42 -2.65 32.14
N PHE A 38 26.15 -3.41 31.08
CA PHE A 38 26.66 -4.77 30.92
C PHE A 38 27.82 -4.85 29.92
N LYS A 39 28.97 -5.39 30.33
CA LYS A 39 30.06 -5.73 29.40
C LYS A 39 29.63 -6.95 28.58
N SER A 40 29.40 -6.76 27.29
CA SER A 40 29.05 -7.84 26.36
C SER A 40 30.23 -8.80 26.19
N LEU A 41 30.04 -10.07 26.54
CA LEU A 41 30.98 -11.19 26.29
C LEU A 41 30.65 -11.92 24.97
N MET A 42 29.94 -11.24 24.06
CA MET A 42 29.38 -11.84 22.84
C MET A 42 30.46 -12.31 21.85
N ASP A 43 31.60 -11.63 21.81
CA ASP A 43 32.77 -12.01 21.04
C ASP A 43 33.35 -13.36 21.51
N GLU A 44 33.53 -13.53 22.82
CA GLU A 44 34.01 -14.79 23.41
C GLU A 44 33.00 -15.93 23.24
N LEU A 45 31.70 -15.64 23.34
CA LEU A 45 30.64 -16.65 23.23
C LEU A 45 30.47 -17.14 21.79
N LEU A 46 30.40 -16.23 20.81
CA LEU A 46 30.24 -16.61 19.40
C LEU A 46 31.50 -17.28 18.83
N SER A 47 32.70 -16.93 19.31
CA SER A 47 33.95 -17.57 18.86
C SER A 47 34.01 -19.09 19.10
N ARG A 48 33.14 -19.64 19.94
CA ARG A 48 33.03 -21.09 20.19
C ARG A 48 32.23 -21.82 19.12
N TRP A 49 31.41 -21.12 18.36
CA TRP A 49 30.42 -21.70 17.44
C TRP A 49 30.70 -21.36 15.97
N THR A 50 31.63 -20.45 15.68
CA THR A 50 32.01 -20.11 14.30
C THR A 50 33.49 -19.78 14.18
N SER A 51 34.07 -20.10 13.03
CA SER A 51 35.44 -19.74 12.65
C SER A 51 35.55 -18.38 11.94
N MET A 52 34.42 -17.70 11.69
CA MET A 52 34.43 -16.37 11.07
C MET A 52 35.09 -15.33 11.99
N PRO A 53 35.87 -14.37 11.43
CA PRO A 53 36.38 -13.25 12.20
C PRO A 53 35.24 -12.39 12.76
N ILE A 54 35.27 -12.16 14.08
CA ILE A 54 34.32 -11.31 14.81
C ILE A 54 34.98 -9.98 15.14
N HIS A 55 34.32 -8.88 14.78
CA HIS A 55 34.78 -7.52 15.01
C HIS A 55 33.75 -6.74 15.83
N GLN A 56 34.19 -5.93 16.79
CA GLN A 56 33.33 -4.86 17.30
C GLN A 56 33.22 -3.77 16.24
N GLY A 57 32.01 -3.24 16.03
CA GLY A 57 31.77 -2.16 15.06
C GLY A 57 32.58 -0.92 15.42
N VAL A 58 33.37 -0.43 14.47
CA VAL A 58 34.14 0.83 14.60
C VAL A 58 33.61 1.81 13.58
N ASP A 59 33.50 3.09 13.96
CA ASP A 59 32.96 4.12 13.09
C ASP A 59 33.79 4.23 11.79
N GLY A 60 33.12 4.21 10.65
CA GLY A 60 33.72 4.25 9.32
C GLY A 60 34.38 2.94 8.87
N VAL A 61 34.19 1.80 9.56
CA VAL A 61 34.79 0.53 9.10
C VAL A 61 34.07 -0.01 7.87
N GLN A 62 34.84 -0.41 6.85
CA GLN A 62 34.30 -1.07 5.66
C GLN A 62 33.93 -2.52 5.98
N VAL A 63 32.69 -2.89 5.66
CA VAL A 63 32.18 -4.24 5.90
C VAL A 63 32.80 -5.23 4.92
N GLN A 64 33.50 -6.23 5.45
CA GLN A 64 34.10 -7.33 4.68
C GLN A 64 33.19 -8.57 4.64
N PRO A 65 33.18 -9.33 3.53
CA PRO A 65 32.47 -10.60 3.45
C PRO A 65 33.08 -11.64 4.40
N ASN A 66 32.28 -12.64 4.79
CA ASN A 66 32.66 -13.73 5.70
C ASN A 66 33.09 -13.27 7.09
N ALA A 67 32.57 -12.13 7.56
CA ALA A 67 32.90 -11.55 8.86
C ALA A 67 31.64 -11.16 9.64
N ILE A 68 31.78 -11.15 10.96
CA ILE A 68 30.71 -10.81 11.92
C ILE A 68 31.04 -9.47 12.59
N TYR A 69 30.09 -8.54 12.60
CA TYR A 69 30.21 -7.22 13.22
C TYR A 69 29.20 -7.05 14.35
N LEU A 70 29.66 -6.65 15.53
CA LEU A 70 28.83 -6.47 16.73
C LEU A 70 28.60 -5.00 17.05
N LEU A 71 27.37 -4.61 17.41
CA LEU A 71 27.06 -3.28 17.94
C LEU A 71 27.78 -3.02 19.28
N PRO A 72 28.63 -1.98 19.40
CA PRO A 72 29.23 -1.58 20.66
C PRO A 72 28.20 -1.02 21.65
N PRO A 73 28.45 -1.13 22.98
CA PRO A 73 27.55 -0.58 23.99
C PRO A 73 27.44 0.95 23.87
N LYS A 74 26.26 1.50 24.21
CA LYS A 74 25.94 2.94 24.20
C LYS A 74 26.02 3.64 22.84
N LYS A 75 26.17 2.88 21.74
CA LYS A 75 26.17 3.40 20.37
C LYS A 75 24.91 2.99 19.62
N GLU A 76 24.60 3.74 18.58
CA GLU A 76 23.72 3.34 17.48
C GLU A 76 24.55 3.05 16.25
N MET A 77 24.04 2.21 15.36
CA MET A 77 24.73 1.81 14.15
C MET A 77 23.82 1.98 12.93
N ALA A 78 24.40 2.48 11.86
CA ALA A 78 23.84 2.53 10.52
C ALA A 78 24.88 2.02 9.52
N ILE A 79 24.45 1.73 8.30
CA ILE A 79 25.35 1.41 7.18
C ILE A 79 25.12 2.40 6.02
N SER A 80 26.20 2.85 5.40
CA SER A 80 26.15 3.69 4.20
C SER A 80 27.40 3.49 3.34
N ASN A 81 27.20 3.32 2.04
CA ASN A 81 28.22 2.97 1.06
C ASN A 81 29.09 1.78 1.51
N GLY A 82 28.50 0.76 2.13
CA GLY A 82 29.21 -0.40 2.66
C GLY A 82 30.10 -0.14 3.89
N HIS A 83 29.99 1.03 4.53
CA HIS A 83 30.70 1.38 5.77
C HIS A 83 29.74 1.47 6.96
N LEU A 84 30.14 0.97 8.13
CA LEU A 84 29.36 1.11 9.37
C LEU A 84 29.59 2.50 9.96
N LEU A 85 28.51 3.22 10.24
CA LEU A 85 28.52 4.52 10.88
C LEU A 85 28.00 4.36 12.31
N LEU A 86 28.75 4.84 13.30
CA LEU A 86 28.38 4.73 14.71
C LEU A 86 28.21 6.10 15.36
N THR A 87 27.03 6.32 15.95
CA THR A 87 26.68 7.54 16.69
C THR A 87 26.49 7.23 18.17
N ASP A 88 26.77 8.21 19.05
CA ASP A 88 26.47 8.08 20.47
C ASP A 88 24.96 8.13 20.70
N LYS A 89 24.45 7.25 21.57
CA LYS A 89 23.03 7.28 21.98
C LYS A 89 22.75 8.55 22.78
N ASP A 90 21.71 9.29 22.37
CA ASP A 90 21.20 10.43 23.14
C ASP A 90 20.52 9.92 24.43
N PRO A 91 21.00 10.29 25.63
CA PRO A 91 20.40 9.85 26.90
C PRO A 91 18.99 10.40 27.14
N THR A 92 18.55 11.40 26.37
CA THR A 92 17.31 12.15 26.58
C THR A 92 16.18 11.76 25.61
N ALA A 93 16.46 10.93 24.60
CA ALA A 93 15.48 10.51 23.60
C ALA A 93 14.55 9.39 24.11
N PRO A 94 13.22 9.46 23.89
CA PRO A 94 12.29 8.41 24.26
C PRO A 94 12.40 7.22 23.29
N LEU A 95 12.62 6.01 23.82
CA LEU A 95 12.67 4.72 23.09
C LEU A 95 13.52 4.71 21.81
N THR A 96 14.82 4.42 21.94
CA THR A 96 15.66 4.07 20.78
C THR A 96 15.34 2.64 20.33
N LEU A 97 14.93 2.46 19.06
CA LEU A 97 14.71 1.17 18.40
C LEU A 97 15.89 0.87 17.46
N PRO A 98 17.04 0.41 17.98
CA PRO A 98 18.28 0.27 17.21
C PRO A 98 18.19 -0.74 16.07
N ILE A 99 17.37 -1.79 16.19
CA ILE A 99 17.23 -2.81 15.14
C ILE A 99 16.47 -2.20 13.96
N ASP A 100 15.36 -1.52 14.21
CA ASP A 100 14.60 -0.78 13.19
C ASP A 100 15.48 0.26 12.47
N HIS A 101 16.27 1.02 13.23
CA HIS A 101 17.16 2.04 12.69
C HIS A 101 18.21 1.43 11.74
N PHE A 102 18.88 0.37 12.18
CA PHE A 102 19.88 -0.30 11.35
C PHE A 102 19.27 -0.93 10.11
N PHE A 103 18.15 -1.64 10.24
CA PHE A 103 17.46 -2.29 9.12
C PHE A 103 17.00 -1.28 8.06
N ARG A 104 16.54 -0.08 8.48
CA ARG A 104 16.24 1.01 7.55
C ARG A 104 17.47 1.46 6.76
N SER A 105 18.60 1.69 7.43
CA SER A 105 19.84 2.07 6.73
C SER A 105 20.35 0.97 5.81
N LEU A 106 20.21 -0.31 6.21
CA LEU A 106 20.57 -1.46 5.41
C LEU A 106 19.70 -1.59 4.14
N ALA A 107 18.40 -1.34 4.28
CA ALA A 107 17.46 -1.30 3.16
C ALA A 107 17.81 -0.19 2.15
N GLN A 108 18.23 0.98 2.66
CA GLN A 108 18.64 2.13 1.85
C GLN A 108 19.97 1.92 1.13
N ASP A 109 20.93 1.24 1.74
CA ASP A 109 22.27 1.04 1.17
C ASP A 109 22.36 -0.19 0.24
N CYS A 110 21.78 -1.30 0.68
CA CYS A 110 21.93 -2.60 0.00
C CYS A 110 20.73 -2.96 -0.89
N HIS A 111 19.60 -2.26 -0.76
CA HIS A 111 18.37 -2.50 -1.52
C HIS A 111 17.98 -3.99 -1.60
N ARG A 112 17.93 -4.56 -2.81
CA ARG A 112 17.57 -5.96 -3.08
C ARG A 112 18.57 -6.98 -2.48
N ARG A 113 19.79 -6.55 -2.13
CA ARG A 113 20.81 -7.39 -1.47
C ARG A 113 20.72 -7.34 0.06
N ALA A 114 19.80 -6.54 0.62
CA ALA A 114 19.58 -6.51 2.06
C ALA A 114 18.92 -7.81 2.52
N ILE A 115 19.37 -8.34 3.65
CA ILE A 115 18.72 -9.46 4.33
C ILE A 115 18.56 -9.07 5.79
N GLY A 116 17.33 -9.11 6.28
CA GLY A 116 16.97 -8.83 7.67
C GLY A 116 16.52 -10.11 8.36
N ILE A 117 17.17 -10.44 9.48
CA ILE A 117 16.85 -11.62 10.29
C ILE A 117 16.40 -11.16 11.67
N VAL A 118 15.18 -11.50 12.07
CA VAL A 118 14.65 -11.22 13.42
C VAL A 118 14.60 -12.52 14.20
N LEU A 119 15.38 -12.57 15.28
CA LEU A 119 15.47 -13.70 16.19
C LEU A 119 14.79 -13.37 17.53
N SER A 120 14.78 -14.36 18.42
CA SER A 120 14.13 -14.30 19.72
C SER A 120 14.45 -13.01 20.51
N GLY A 121 13.40 -12.39 21.06
CA GLY A 121 13.52 -11.17 21.83
C GLY A 121 12.17 -10.65 22.33
N THR A 122 12.23 -9.68 23.24
CA THR A 122 11.07 -9.00 23.82
C THR A 122 10.89 -7.62 23.18
N GLY A 123 9.64 -7.21 22.95
CA GLY A 123 9.29 -5.92 22.32
C GLY A 123 9.01 -6.01 20.81
N THR A 124 8.96 -4.86 20.15
CA THR A 124 8.58 -4.71 18.72
C THR A 124 9.72 -4.21 17.83
N ASP A 125 10.92 -4.03 18.39
CA ASP A 125 12.10 -3.55 17.65
C ASP A 125 12.50 -4.54 16.55
N GLY A 126 12.69 -4.05 15.33
CA GLY A 126 12.91 -4.84 14.12
C GLY A 126 11.65 -5.00 13.24
N SER A 127 10.44 -4.85 13.79
CA SER A 127 9.19 -5.02 13.03
C SER A 127 8.98 -3.95 11.94
N ARG A 128 9.43 -2.70 12.16
CA ARG A 128 9.34 -1.64 11.15
C ARG A 128 10.51 -1.72 10.18
N GLY A 129 11.69 -2.09 10.69
CA GLY A 129 12.89 -2.29 9.91
C GLY A 129 12.75 -3.39 8.88
N VAL A 130 12.09 -4.52 9.23
CA VAL A 130 11.82 -5.57 8.24
C VAL A 130 10.86 -5.12 7.16
N VAL A 131 9.91 -4.23 7.46
CA VAL A 131 9.05 -3.60 6.45
C VAL A 131 9.89 -2.74 5.51
N ASP A 132 10.85 -1.98 6.03
CA ASP A 132 11.77 -1.17 5.22
C ASP A 132 12.64 -2.05 4.29
N ILE A 133 13.22 -3.14 4.82
CA ILE A 133 13.98 -4.14 4.03
C ILE A 133 13.10 -4.81 2.98
N HIS A 134 11.88 -5.18 3.35
CA HIS A 134 10.93 -5.79 2.44
C HIS A 134 10.56 -4.83 1.30
N ASN A 135 10.28 -3.57 1.61
CA ASN A 135 9.95 -2.53 0.64
C ASN A 135 11.11 -2.22 -0.32
N SER A 136 12.36 -2.35 0.13
CA SER A 136 13.55 -2.20 -0.72
C SER A 136 13.89 -3.44 -1.55
N GLY A 137 13.06 -4.50 -1.48
CA GLY A 137 13.23 -5.75 -2.21
C GLY A 137 14.22 -6.74 -1.58
N GLY A 138 14.62 -6.53 -0.32
CA GLY A 138 15.50 -7.43 0.44
C GLY A 138 14.76 -8.56 1.16
N LEU A 139 15.46 -9.66 1.49
CA LEU A 139 14.89 -10.87 2.10
C LEU A 139 14.66 -10.72 3.60
N VAL A 140 13.49 -11.10 4.10
CA VAL A 140 13.15 -11.08 5.53
C VAL A 140 12.98 -12.51 6.08
N ILE A 141 13.80 -12.87 7.06
CA ILE A 141 13.74 -14.15 7.77
C ILE A 141 13.36 -13.88 9.22
N VAL A 142 12.38 -14.61 9.73
CA VAL A 142 11.93 -14.51 11.12
C VAL A 142 12.01 -15.89 11.78
N GLN A 143 12.50 -15.93 13.01
CA GLN A 143 12.54 -17.16 13.79
C GLN A 143 11.13 -17.69 14.06
N LYS A 144 10.91 -19.01 13.95
CA LYS A 144 9.63 -19.61 14.34
C LYS A 144 9.37 -19.48 15.85
N ASP A 145 8.15 -19.11 16.21
CA ASP A 145 7.68 -18.90 17.58
C ASP A 145 7.96 -20.07 18.52
N ASP A 146 7.76 -21.32 18.05
CA ASP A 146 7.96 -22.56 18.83
C ASP A 146 9.42 -22.80 19.25
N THR A 147 10.36 -22.21 18.52
CA THR A 147 11.80 -22.26 18.82
C THR A 147 12.30 -20.99 19.53
N ALA A 148 11.47 -19.96 19.65
CA ALA A 148 11.84 -18.68 20.24
C ALA A 148 11.64 -18.72 21.76
N LYS A 149 12.71 -18.49 22.51
CA LYS A 149 12.66 -18.41 23.98
C LYS A 149 11.80 -17.24 24.49
N PHE A 150 11.83 -16.15 23.73
CA PHE A 150 10.97 -14.99 23.81
C PHE A 150 10.48 -14.67 22.40
N ASP A 151 9.18 -14.68 22.21
CA ASP A 151 8.53 -14.61 20.91
C ASP A 151 7.99 -13.22 20.57
N GLY A 152 8.05 -12.24 21.48
CA GLY A 152 7.54 -10.89 21.25
C GLY A 152 8.07 -10.21 19.97
N MET A 153 9.38 -10.21 19.76
CA MET A 153 10.00 -9.64 18.55
C MET A 153 9.69 -10.46 17.28
N PRO A 154 9.89 -11.80 17.26
CA PRO A 154 9.48 -12.63 16.13
C PRO A 154 8.00 -12.50 15.77
N ARG A 155 7.09 -12.52 16.76
CA ARG A 155 5.65 -12.33 16.56
C ARG A 155 5.38 -10.95 15.94
N ALA A 156 5.94 -9.87 16.49
CA ALA A 156 5.75 -8.53 15.94
C ALA A 156 6.27 -8.40 14.49
N ALA A 157 7.44 -8.99 14.19
CA ALA A 157 8.00 -9.01 12.85
C ALA A 157 7.17 -9.88 11.88
N ARG A 158 6.59 -10.99 12.34
CA ARG A 158 5.66 -11.81 11.54
C ARG A 158 4.35 -11.08 11.29
N ASP A 159 3.78 -10.47 12.33
CA ASP A 159 2.48 -9.80 12.31
C ASP A 159 2.49 -8.54 11.43
N SER A 160 3.68 -7.99 11.15
CA SER A 160 3.90 -6.96 10.13
C SER A 160 3.51 -7.40 8.71
N GLY A 161 3.37 -8.71 8.48
CA GLY A 161 2.93 -9.30 7.21
C GLY A 161 4.03 -9.42 6.15
N VAL A 162 5.26 -8.98 6.44
CA VAL A 162 6.37 -8.94 5.47
C VAL A 162 7.43 -10.03 5.65
N ALA A 163 7.24 -10.96 6.59
CA ALA A 163 8.16 -12.08 6.80
C ALA A 163 8.11 -13.07 5.63
N ASP A 164 9.23 -13.22 4.91
CA ASP A 164 9.32 -14.13 3.77
C ASP A 164 9.50 -15.57 4.25
N LEU A 165 10.42 -15.82 5.19
CA LEU A 165 10.70 -17.15 5.74
C LEU A 165 10.49 -17.22 7.25
N LEU A 166 9.80 -18.26 7.71
CA LEU A 166 9.67 -18.62 9.13
C LEU A 166 10.44 -19.92 9.37
N LEU A 167 11.63 -19.81 9.99
CA LEU A 167 12.58 -20.91 10.12
C LEU A 167 13.04 -21.09 11.56
N ALA A 168 13.39 -22.33 11.93
CA ALA A 168 14.12 -22.57 13.16
C ALA A 168 15.57 -22.07 12.98
N PRO A 169 16.29 -21.65 14.06
CA PRO A 169 17.64 -21.11 13.94
C PRO A 169 18.60 -21.99 13.14
N GLU A 170 18.46 -23.32 13.26
CA GLU A 170 19.31 -24.30 12.58
C GLU A 170 19.03 -24.37 11.07
N ASP A 171 17.79 -24.09 10.64
CA ASP A 171 17.38 -24.10 9.24
C ASP A 171 17.76 -22.81 8.48
N ILE A 172 18.06 -21.72 9.22
CA ILE A 172 18.38 -20.41 8.64
C ILE A 172 19.68 -20.47 7.83
N SER A 173 20.69 -21.21 8.31
CA SER A 173 21.99 -21.31 7.63
C SER A 173 21.88 -22.01 6.26
N GLU A 174 21.09 -23.07 6.16
CA GLU A 174 20.84 -23.77 4.90
C GLU A 174 20.10 -22.87 3.90
N ALA A 175 19.08 -22.14 4.36
CA ALA A 175 18.34 -21.20 3.53
C ALA A 175 19.25 -20.08 2.98
N LEU A 176 20.13 -19.53 3.82
CA LEU A 176 21.08 -18.49 3.42
C LEU A 176 22.14 -19.02 2.45
N THR A 177 22.66 -20.22 2.68
CA THR A 177 23.66 -20.84 1.79
C THR A 177 23.08 -21.05 0.39
N ARG A 178 21.84 -21.56 0.29
CA ARG A 178 21.15 -21.69 -1.01
C ARG A 178 20.87 -20.36 -1.69
N TYR A 179 20.49 -19.34 -0.91
CA TYR A 179 20.30 -17.98 -1.42
C TYR A 179 21.62 -17.39 -1.94
N ALA A 180 22.75 -17.71 -1.32
CA ALA A 180 24.09 -17.31 -1.77
C ALA A 180 24.53 -18.03 -3.06
N GLU A 181 24.27 -19.33 -3.16
CA GLU A 181 24.67 -20.19 -4.29
C GLU A 181 23.83 -19.94 -5.55
N ASN A 182 22.55 -19.60 -5.39
CA ASN A 182 21.67 -19.22 -6.48
C ASN A 182 21.10 -17.79 -6.26
N PRO A 183 21.91 -16.74 -6.46
CA PRO A 183 21.39 -15.37 -6.49
C PRO A 183 20.37 -15.15 -7.61
N ARG A 184 20.33 -16.07 -8.61
CA ARG A 184 19.49 -16.06 -9.81
C ARG A 184 18.06 -16.56 -9.60
N ILE A 185 17.44 -16.24 -8.47
CA ILE A 185 15.98 -16.12 -8.42
C ILE A 185 15.64 -14.67 -8.85
N THR A 186 16.18 -14.24 -9.99
CA THR A 186 16.09 -12.87 -10.51
C THR A 186 15.41 -12.86 -11.88
N ASP A 187 14.34 -13.64 -12.03
CA ASP A 187 13.49 -13.54 -13.22
C ASP A 187 12.08 -13.02 -12.90
N LEU A 188 11.58 -13.03 -11.66
CA LEU A 188 10.20 -12.63 -11.41
C LEU A 188 9.99 -11.15 -11.16
N THR A 189 10.92 -10.46 -10.48
CA THR A 189 10.80 -9.01 -10.20
C THR A 189 11.18 -8.12 -11.37
N ASP A 190 12.13 -8.53 -12.21
CA ASP A 190 12.52 -7.76 -13.42
C ASP A 190 11.44 -7.82 -14.52
N LEU A 191 10.58 -8.85 -14.48
CA LEU A 191 9.37 -8.94 -15.31
C LEU A 191 8.25 -7.95 -14.92
N VAL A 192 8.33 -7.36 -13.72
CA VAL A 192 7.35 -6.37 -13.24
C VAL A 192 7.70 -4.94 -13.69
N GLU A 193 8.98 -4.65 -13.93
CA GLU A 193 9.48 -3.32 -14.30
C GLU A 193 9.73 -3.14 -15.82
N GLY A 194 9.62 -4.22 -16.62
CA GLY A 194 9.78 -4.19 -18.08
C GLY A 194 8.47 -3.91 -18.86
N PRO A 195 8.55 -3.41 -20.11
CA PRO A 195 7.37 -3.23 -20.95
C PRO A 195 6.74 -4.60 -21.24
N MET A 196 5.46 -4.74 -20.87
CA MET A 196 4.60 -5.92 -21.05
C MET A 196 4.80 -6.66 -22.38
N LEU A 197 5.72 -7.62 -22.39
CA LEU A 197 5.89 -8.63 -23.43
C LEU A 197 6.63 -9.84 -22.82
N GLY A 198 5.88 -10.78 -22.23
CA GLY A 198 6.30 -12.19 -22.14
C GLY A 198 6.77 -12.76 -20.79
N ALA A 199 6.02 -12.60 -19.69
CA ALA A 199 6.18 -13.45 -18.50
C ALA A 199 5.26 -14.69 -18.58
N THR A 200 5.64 -15.75 -19.31
CA THR A 200 4.79 -16.93 -19.53
C THR A 200 4.48 -17.70 -18.24
N GLY A 201 5.49 -17.97 -17.40
CA GLY A 201 5.35 -18.80 -16.20
C GLY A 201 4.47 -18.18 -15.10
N LEU A 202 4.74 -16.94 -14.69
CA LEU A 202 3.95 -16.30 -13.62
C LEU A 202 2.49 -16.08 -14.04
N SER A 203 2.25 -15.68 -15.29
CA SER A 203 0.90 -15.53 -15.83
C SER A 203 0.12 -16.85 -15.83
N GLN A 204 0.81 -17.96 -16.10
CA GLN A 204 0.25 -19.30 -16.03
C GLN A 204 -0.09 -19.69 -14.58
N ILE A 205 0.79 -19.41 -13.61
CA ILE A 205 0.53 -19.64 -12.17
C ILE A 205 -0.70 -18.86 -11.71
N LEU A 206 -0.79 -17.56 -12.04
CA LEU A 206 -1.94 -16.71 -11.69
C LEU A 206 -3.24 -17.23 -12.31
N THR A 207 -3.16 -17.73 -13.55
CA THR A 207 -4.31 -18.34 -14.25
C THR A 207 -4.76 -19.63 -13.57
N LEU A 208 -3.83 -20.53 -13.21
CA LEU A 208 -4.14 -21.77 -12.49
C LEU A 208 -4.81 -21.49 -11.14
N LEU A 209 -4.31 -20.51 -10.39
CA LEU A 209 -4.89 -20.08 -9.12
C LEU A 209 -6.30 -19.51 -9.32
N ARG A 210 -6.50 -18.64 -10.32
CA ARG A 210 -7.79 -18.03 -10.62
C ARG A 210 -8.83 -19.07 -11.06
N ASP A 211 -8.46 -19.98 -11.94
CA ASP A 211 -9.39 -20.95 -12.52
C ASP A 211 -9.84 -21.99 -11.47
N ARG A 212 -8.98 -22.34 -10.51
CA ARG A 212 -9.30 -23.29 -9.44
C ARG A 212 -9.99 -22.65 -8.24
N TYR A 213 -9.53 -21.49 -7.79
CA TYR A 213 -9.98 -20.86 -6.55
C TYR A 213 -10.91 -19.66 -6.74
N GLY A 214 -11.07 -19.16 -7.97
CA GLY A 214 -11.91 -18.00 -8.27
C GLY A 214 -11.36 -16.66 -7.76
N ILE A 215 -10.16 -16.65 -7.17
CA ILE A 215 -9.48 -15.46 -6.65
C ILE A 215 -8.53 -14.92 -7.72
N ASP A 216 -8.65 -13.62 -7.99
CA ASP A 216 -7.75 -12.95 -8.91
C ASP A 216 -6.57 -12.31 -8.16
N PHE A 217 -5.46 -13.03 -8.12
CA PHE A 217 -4.22 -12.54 -7.51
C PHE A 217 -3.55 -11.40 -8.31
N GLN A 218 -4.05 -11.02 -9.49
CA GLN A 218 -3.63 -9.78 -10.16
C GLN A 218 -4.05 -8.53 -9.38
N SER A 219 -5.11 -8.64 -8.57
CA SER A 219 -5.56 -7.55 -7.68
C SER A 219 -4.70 -7.43 -6.41
N TYR A 220 -3.78 -8.38 -6.17
CA TYR A 220 -2.84 -8.37 -5.04
C TYR A 220 -1.54 -7.68 -5.44
N LYS A 221 -0.75 -7.28 -4.45
CA LYS A 221 0.60 -6.77 -4.65
C LYS A 221 1.47 -7.87 -5.27
N LEU A 222 1.85 -7.65 -6.54
CA LEU A 222 2.52 -8.67 -7.34
C LEU A 222 3.84 -9.11 -6.71
N ASN A 223 4.58 -8.19 -6.07
CA ASN A 223 5.80 -8.50 -5.34
C ASN A 223 5.58 -9.50 -4.20
N THR A 224 4.46 -9.41 -3.48
CA THR A 224 4.11 -10.37 -2.43
C THR A 224 3.81 -11.75 -3.01
N VAL A 225 3.08 -11.80 -4.14
CA VAL A 225 2.77 -13.05 -4.84
C VAL A 225 4.04 -13.71 -5.36
N VAL A 226 4.87 -12.94 -6.07
CA VAL A 226 6.19 -13.36 -6.59
C VAL A 226 7.03 -13.97 -5.48
N ARG A 227 7.18 -13.28 -4.34
CA ARG A 227 8.01 -13.76 -3.22
C ARG A 227 7.50 -15.05 -2.59
N ARG A 228 6.18 -15.19 -2.41
CA ARG A 228 5.59 -16.43 -1.90
C ARG A 228 5.77 -17.57 -2.90
N THR A 229 5.68 -17.28 -4.21
CA THR A 229 6.03 -18.24 -5.27
C THR A 229 7.51 -18.64 -5.21
N GLU A 230 8.44 -17.68 -5.07
CA GLU A 230 9.88 -17.94 -4.94
C GLU A 230 10.21 -18.78 -3.70
N ARG A 231 9.57 -18.49 -2.57
CA ARG A 231 9.69 -19.31 -1.36
C ARG A 231 9.25 -20.75 -1.61
N ARG A 232 8.11 -20.96 -2.25
CA ARG A 232 7.66 -22.32 -2.60
C ARG A 232 8.62 -22.99 -3.58
N MET A 233 9.18 -22.25 -4.53
CA MET A 233 10.21 -22.74 -5.45
C MET A 233 11.48 -23.19 -4.69
N LEU A 234 11.93 -22.41 -3.69
CA LEU A 234 13.05 -22.76 -2.81
C LEU A 234 12.78 -24.04 -1.99
N LEU A 235 11.56 -24.18 -1.44
CA LEU A 235 11.16 -25.36 -0.67
C LEU A 235 11.02 -26.61 -1.54
N THR A 236 10.53 -26.44 -2.78
CA THR A 236 10.33 -27.53 -3.73
C THR A 236 11.57 -27.84 -4.59
N LYS A 237 12.67 -27.11 -4.38
CA LYS A 237 13.95 -27.21 -5.09
C LYS A 237 13.83 -26.97 -6.60
N THR A 238 13.00 -26.01 -7.00
CA THR A 238 12.77 -25.65 -8.40
C THR A 238 13.48 -24.34 -8.74
N SER A 239 14.31 -24.34 -9.78
CA SER A 239 15.19 -23.20 -10.10
C SER A 239 14.55 -22.18 -11.07
N HIS A 240 13.56 -22.59 -11.86
CA HIS A 240 12.90 -21.76 -12.88
C HIS A 240 11.39 -21.70 -12.71
N VAL A 241 10.80 -20.53 -12.98
CA VAL A 241 9.36 -20.26 -12.79
C VAL A 241 8.49 -21.11 -13.71
N ASP A 242 8.90 -21.27 -14.97
CA ASP A 242 8.13 -22.05 -15.94
C ASP A 242 8.06 -23.54 -15.54
N ASP A 243 9.13 -24.07 -14.93
CA ASP A 243 9.14 -25.45 -14.44
C ASP A 243 8.28 -25.60 -13.19
N TYR A 244 8.24 -24.58 -12.34
CA TYR A 244 7.32 -24.54 -11.21
C TYR A 244 5.86 -24.43 -11.68
N ALA A 245 5.57 -23.64 -12.71
CA ALA A 245 4.24 -23.53 -13.31
C ALA A 245 3.76 -24.87 -13.90
N LYS A 246 4.64 -25.62 -14.59
CA LYS A 246 4.34 -26.99 -15.06
C LYS A 246 4.05 -27.93 -13.89
N ARG A 247 4.88 -27.88 -12.85
CA ARG A 247 4.68 -28.70 -11.65
C ARG A 247 3.35 -28.42 -10.97
N LEU A 248 2.95 -27.15 -10.86
CA LEU A 248 1.66 -26.76 -10.30
C LEU A 248 0.46 -27.25 -11.14
N ALA A 249 0.64 -27.42 -12.45
CA ALA A 249 -0.38 -28.00 -13.32
C ALA A 249 -0.51 -29.52 -13.13
N GLU A 250 0.57 -30.21 -12.72
CA GLU A 250 0.60 -31.67 -12.51
C GLU A 250 0.29 -32.07 -11.05
N ASP A 251 0.70 -31.26 -10.08
CA ASP A 251 0.56 -31.48 -8.64
C ASP A 251 -0.43 -30.50 -8.02
N LEU A 252 -1.68 -30.96 -7.94
CA LEU A 252 -2.77 -30.20 -7.31
C LEU A 252 -2.51 -29.93 -5.82
N GLY A 253 -1.74 -30.78 -5.13
CA GLY A 253 -1.41 -30.57 -3.72
C GLY A 253 -0.41 -29.42 -3.53
N GLU A 254 0.59 -29.32 -4.42
CA GLU A 254 1.51 -28.19 -4.42
C GLU A 254 0.79 -26.86 -4.74
N LEU A 255 -0.17 -26.89 -5.68
CA LEU A 255 -1.01 -25.73 -5.98
C LEU A 255 -1.83 -25.27 -4.77
N ASP A 256 -2.32 -26.21 -3.97
CA ASP A 256 -3.06 -25.92 -2.74
C ASP A 256 -2.15 -25.34 -1.65
N LEU A 257 -0.91 -25.82 -1.57
CA LEU A 257 0.08 -25.27 -0.65
C LEU A 257 0.54 -23.86 -1.05
N LEU A 258 0.72 -23.59 -2.35
CA LEU A 258 1.01 -22.24 -2.84
C LEU A 258 -0.17 -21.30 -2.55
N TYR A 259 -1.39 -21.75 -2.82
CA TYR A 259 -2.60 -20.98 -2.52
C TYR A 259 -2.70 -20.64 -1.02
N LYS A 260 -2.44 -21.62 -0.14
CA LYS A 260 -2.39 -21.40 1.31
C LYS A 260 -1.26 -20.44 1.72
N ASP A 261 -0.10 -20.50 1.07
CA ASP A 261 1.03 -19.60 1.39
C ASP A 261 0.78 -18.16 0.91
N LEU A 262 -0.04 -17.99 -0.13
CA LEU A 262 -0.47 -16.68 -0.63
C LEU A 262 -1.54 -16.03 0.25
N LEU A 263 -2.30 -16.82 1.01
CA LEU A 263 -3.31 -16.33 1.95
C LEU A 263 -2.71 -16.24 3.36
N ILE A 264 -2.56 -15.03 3.88
CA ILE A 264 -1.98 -14.82 5.21
C ILE A 264 -3.08 -15.00 6.27
N GLY A 265 -3.04 -16.13 6.97
CA GLY A 265 -4.02 -16.51 8.00
C GLY A 265 -3.48 -16.39 9.44
N VAL A 266 -2.88 -15.25 9.81
CA VAL A 266 -2.43 -15.00 11.18
C VAL A 266 -3.47 -14.14 11.91
N THR A 267 -4.30 -14.78 12.72
CA THR A 267 -5.30 -14.14 13.59
C THR A 267 -5.11 -14.59 15.03
N GLN A 268 -5.41 -13.68 15.96
CA GLN A 268 -5.31 -13.88 17.41
C GLN A 268 -6.51 -13.23 18.08
N PHE A 269 -6.95 -13.76 19.23
CA PHE A 269 -8.00 -13.13 20.02
C PHE A 269 -7.53 -11.76 20.53
N PHE A 270 -8.37 -10.74 20.40
CA PHE A 270 -8.08 -9.36 20.80
C PHE A 270 -6.72 -8.84 20.28
N ARG A 271 -6.41 -9.13 19.01
CA ARG A 271 -5.19 -8.64 18.33
C ARG A 271 -5.08 -7.12 18.47
N ASP A 272 -3.99 -6.65 19.07
CA ASP A 272 -3.84 -5.28 19.58
C ASP A 272 -4.86 -4.94 20.67
N ALA A 273 -4.66 -5.46 21.88
CA ALA A 273 -5.64 -5.34 22.98
C ALA A 273 -6.10 -3.89 23.24
N GLU A 274 -5.16 -2.93 23.18
CA GLU A 274 -5.46 -1.49 23.31
C GLU A 274 -6.43 -0.98 22.24
N ALA A 275 -6.37 -1.53 21.02
CA ALA A 275 -7.29 -1.17 19.94
C ALA A 275 -8.72 -1.62 20.24
N PHE A 276 -8.88 -2.82 20.82
CA PHE A 276 -10.18 -3.33 21.24
C PHE A 276 -10.73 -2.59 22.46
N GLU A 277 -9.88 -2.14 23.39
CA GLU A 277 -10.30 -1.28 24.51
C GLU A 277 -10.84 0.06 24.01
N ARG A 278 -10.15 0.68 23.04
CA ARG A 278 -10.63 1.90 22.38
C ARG A 278 -11.94 1.67 21.63
N LEU A 279 -12.03 0.58 20.86
CA LEU A 279 -13.26 0.20 20.18
C LEU A 279 -14.43 0.01 21.17
N ALA A 280 -14.19 -0.62 22.32
CA ALA A 280 -15.20 -0.84 23.35
C ALA A 280 -15.78 0.48 23.89
N HIS A 281 -14.91 1.45 24.17
CA HIS A 281 -15.29 2.72 24.75
C HIS A 281 -15.89 3.69 23.71
N ASP A 282 -15.23 3.88 22.56
CA ASP A 282 -15.55 4.96 21.62
C ASP A 282 -16.58 4.57 20.56
N VAL A 283 -16.81 3.27 20.36
CA VAL A 283 -17.73 2.75 19.33
C VAL A 283 -18.79 1.83 19.92
N VAL A 284 -18.41 0.73 20.57
CA VAL A 284 -19.37 -0.29 20.98
C VAL A 284 -20.31 0.21 22.07
N SER A 285 -19.77 0.84 23.12
CA SER A 285 -20.61 1.41 24.19
C SER A 285 -21.62 2.42 23.63
N PRO A 286 -21.22 3.45 22.85
CA PRO A 286 -22.17 4.37 22.22
C PRO A 286 -23.22 3.69 21.33
N LEU A 287 -22.85 2.69 20.52
CA LEU A 287 -23.79 1.96 19.66
C LEU A 287 -24.86 1.22 20.47
N VAL A 288 -24.45 0.48 21.51
CA VAL A 288 -25.36 -0.22 22.42
C VAL A 288 -26.28 0.76 23.18
N HIS A 289 -25.73 1.89 23.64
CA HIS A 289 -26.54 2.91 24.33
C HIS A 289 -27.55 3.58 23.40
N SER A 290 -27.20 3.81 22.13
CA SER A 290 -28.07 4.42 21.13
C SER A 290 -29.14 3.49 20.55
N THR A 291 -28.97 2.17 20.71
CA THR A 291 -29.93 1.18 20.21
C THR A 291 -31.07 1.00 21.21
N ASP A 292 -32.30 0.99 20.69
CA ASP A 292 -33.51 0.79 21.49
C ASP A 292 -33.59 -0.64 22.06
N ASP A 293 -34.35 -0.79 23.16
CA ASP A 293 -34.63 -2.10 23.74
C ASP A 293 -35.44 -2.95 22.75
N GLY A 294 -34.98 -4.17 22.45
CA GLY A 294 -35.49 -5.01 21.36
C GLY A 294 -34.91 -4.73 19.97
N GLY A 295 -33.98 -3.77 19.84
CA GLY A 295 -33.34 -3.40 18.57
C GLY A 295 -32.32 -4.44 18.07
N GLU A 296 -31.87 -4.29 16.81
CA GLU A 296 -30.88 -5.17 16.16
C GLU A 296 -29.59 -4.40 15.83
N LEU A 297 -28.44 -4.97 16.20
CA LEU A 297 -27.10 -4.54 15.82
C LEU A 297 -26.49 -5.50 14.80
N ARG A 298 -26.03 -4.96 13.67
CA ARG A 298 -25.50 -5.74 12.55
C ARG A 298 -24.04 -5.38 12.29
N ILE A 299 -23.14 -6.34 12.44
CA ILE A 299 -21.70 -6.15 12.32
C ILE A 299 -21.15 -7.01 11.19
N TRP A 300 -20.18 -6.50 10.44
CA TRP A 300 -19.45 -7.28 9.43
C TRP A 300 -17.96 -7.36 9.76
N VAL A 301 -17.46 -8.57 9.92
CA VAL A 301 -16.04 -8.91 10.08
C VAL A 301 -15.53 -9.46 8.75
N ALA A 302 -14.87 -8.60 7.98
CA ALA A 302 -14.34 -8.92 6.66
C ALA A 302 -12.90 -9.45 6.76
N GLY A 303 -12.62 -10.61 6.15
CA GLY A 303 -11.31 -11.26 6.24
C GLY A 303 -11.10 -11.97 7.57
N CYS A 304 -12.11 -12.69 8.07
CA CYS A 304 -12.09 -13.22 9.43
C CYS A 304 -11.12 -14.40 9.66
N ALA A 305 -10.53 -14.97 8.60
CA ALA A 305 -9.65 -16.13 8.65
C ALA A 305 -10.19 -17.24 9.58
N THR A 306 -9.46 -17.61 10.64
CA THR A 306 -9.85 -18.66 11.59
C THR A 306 -10.82 -18.20 12.69
N GLY A 307 -11.36 -16.99 12.59
CA GLY A 307 -12.52 -16.51 13.36
C GLY A 307 -12.22 -15.81 14.68
N GLU A 308 -10.96 -15.73 15.12
CA GLU A 308 -10.60 -15.15 16.42
C GLU A 308 -11.05 -13.69 16.58
N GLU A 309 -10.96 -12.87 15.52
CA GLU A 309 -11.44 -11.48 15.54
C GLU A 309 -12.98 -11.43 15.66
N ALA A 310 -13.69 -12.27 14.91
CA ALA A 310 -15.16 -12.32 14.96
C ALA A 310 -15.66 -12.68 16.36
N TYR A 311 -15.00 -13.64 17.01
CA TYR A 311 -15.29 -14.01 18.39
C TYR A 311 -14.93 -12.91 19.39
N SER A 312 -13.81 -12.20 19.18
CA SER A 312 -13.40 -11.08 20.04
C SER A 312 -14.42 -9.95 19.99
N ILE A 313 -14.92 -9.59 18.80
CA ILE A 313 -16.00 -8.61 18.62
C ILE A 313 -17.29 -9.10 19.27
N ALA A 314 -17.65 -10.37 19.09
CA ALA A 314 -18.86 -10.93 19.70
C ALA A 314 -18.84 -10.87 21.24
N ILE A 315 -17.71 -11.22 21.85
CA ILE A 315 -17.49 -11.12 23.29
C ILE A 315 -17.63 -9.66 23.75
N LEU A 316 -17.01 -8.73 23.02
CA LEU A 316 -17.00 -7.31 23.39
C LEU A 316 -18.41 -6.68 23.34
N PHE A 317 -19.22 -7.04 22.34
CA PHE A 317 -20.62 -6.61 22.28
C PHE A 317 -21.50 -7.30 23.33
N ASP A 318 -21.29 -8.60 23.62
CA ASP A 318 -22.00 -9.30 24.68
C ASP A 318 -21.75 -8.66 26.06
N GLU A 319 -20.49 -8.32 26.38
CA GLU A 319 -20.11 -7.59 27.60
C GLU A 319 -20.82 -6.23 27.69
N ALA A 320 -20.87 -5.47 26.58
CA ALA A 320 -21.51 -4.15 26.56
C ALA A 320 -23.05 -4.22 26.64
N ILE A 321 -23.68 -5.18 25.96
CA ILE A 321 -25.14 -5.38 26.00
C ILE A 321 -25.57 -5.76 27.41
N GLU A 322 -24.87 -6.70 28.05
CA GLU A 322 -25.17 -7.10 29.43
C GLU A 322 -25.00 -5.95 30.42
N ALA A 323 -23.95 -5.14 30.27
CA ALA A 323 -23.73 -3.96 31.10
C ALA A 323 -24.85 -2.90 30.94
N SER A 324 -25.46 -2.82 29.76
CA SER A 324 -26.57 -1.89 29.47
C SER A 324 -27.93 -2.35 30.02
N GLY A 325 -28.11 -3.65 30.28
CA GLY A 325 -29.37 -4.24 30.71
C GLY A 325 -30.48 -4.28 29.65
N LYS A 326 -30.19 -3.95 28.39
CA LYS A 326 -31.16 -3.97 27.27
C LYS A 326 -31.18 -5.32 26.55
N ALA A 327 -32.33 -5.69 26.02
CA ALA A 327 -32.51 -6.86 25.15
C ALA A 327 -32.21 -6.51 23.68
N ILE A 328 -30.93 -6.47 23.30
CA ILE A 328 -30.50 -6.16 21.92
C ILE A 328 -30.13 -7.44 21.18
N GLN A 329 -30.61 -7.60 19.93
CA GLN A 329 -30.23 -8.70 19.05
C GLN A 329 -28.93 -8.39 18.33
N LEU A 330 -27.88 -9.17 18.60
CA LEU A 330 -26.58 -9.06 17.96
C LEU A 330 -26.45 -10.04 16.79
N LYS A 331 -26.10 -9.54 15.60
CA LYS A 331 -25.83 -10.37 14.43
C LYS A 331 -24.52 -9.98 13.77
N ILE A 332 -23.58 -10.92 13.73
CA ILE A 332 -22.25 -10.73 13.16
C ILE A 332 -22.13 -11.57 11.89
N PHE A 333 -21.82 -10.92 10.77
CA PHE A 333 -21.44 -11.58 9.53
C PHE A 333 -19.92 -11.68 9.51
N ALA A 334 -19.36 -12.88 9.58
CA ALA A 334 -17.93 -13.10 9.51
C ALA A 334 -17.60 -13.78 8.18
N THR A 335 -16.78 -13.13 7.35
CA THR A 335 -16.59 -13.62 5.98
C THR A 335 -15.14 -13.70 5.58
N ASP A 336 -14.83 -14.72 4.78
CA ASP A 336 -13.51 -14.95 4.20
C ASP A 336 -13.65 -15.66 2.84
N VAL A 337 -12.61 -15.67 2.03
CA VAL A 337 -12.56 -16.45 0.79
C VAL A 337 -12.17 -17.91 1.06
N HIS A 338 -11.47 -18.19 2.16
CA HIS A 338 -10.94 -19.51 2.49
C HIS A 338 -11.92 -20.38 3.29
N ARG A 339 -12.56 -21.35 2.62
CA ARG A 339 -13.57 -22.23 3.24
C ARG A 339 -13.05 -23.05 4.41
N GLU A 340 -11.87 -23.64 4.33
CA GLU A 340 -11.33 -24.45 5.44
C GLU A 340 -11.12 -23.61 6.71
N SER A 341 -10.72 -22.34 6.56
CA SER A 341 -10.60 -21.42 7.69
C SER A 341 -11.97 -21.07 8.29
N LEU A 342 -13.00 -20.90 7.46
CA LEU A 342 -14.38 -20.68 7.91
C LEU A 342 -14.97 -21.92 8.60
N ASP A 343 -14.67 -23.13 8.13
CA ASP A 343 -15.13 -24.37 8.76
C ASP A 343 -14.48 -24.55 10.14
N PHE A 344 -13.19 -24.23 10.25
CA PHE A 344 -12.47 -24.18 11.52
C PHE A 344 -13.10 -23.13 12.46
N ALA A 345 -13.31 -21.91 11.96
CA ALA A 345 -13.93 -20.81 12.71
C ALA A 345 -15.34 -21.17 13.21
N GLY A 346 -16.17 -21.79 12.36
CA GLY A 346 -17.53 -22.21 12.70
C GLY A 346 -17.58 -23.32 13.75
N THR A 347 -16.58 -24.21 13.76
CA THR A 347 -16.42 -25.20 14.83
C THR A 347 -16.10 -24.52 16.17
N GLY A 348 -15.29 -23.46 16.13
CA GLY A 348 -14.94 -22.62 17.28
C GLY A 348 -14.14 -23.38 18.35
N LEU A 349 -13.34 -24.37 17.93
CA LEU A 349 -12.46 -25.16 18.79
C LEU A 349 -11.02 -24.68 18.59
N TYR A 350 -10.44 -24.09 19.63
CA TYR A 350 -9.10 -23.51 19.59
C TYR A 350 -8.16 -24.26 20.53
N PRO A 351 -6.91 -24.51 20.10
CA PRO A 351 -5.91 -25.12 20.96
C PRO A 351 -5.49 -24.13 22.07
N PRO A 352 -4.97 -24.62 23.22
CA PRO A 352 -4.70 -23.79 24.40
C PRO A 352 -3.75 -22.61 24.16
N ASP A 353 -2.77 -22.78 23.27
CA ASP A 353 -1.80 -21.75 22.86
C ASP A 353 -2.45 -20.51 22.24
N ARG A 354 -3.57 -20.68 21.52
CA ARG A 354 -4.30 -19.55 20.91
C ARG A 354 -5.18 -18.78 21.91
N VAL A 355 -5.39 -19.31 23.10
CA VAL A 355 -6.28 -18.76 24.13
C VAL A 355 -5.47 -18.21 25.32
N GLU A 356 -4.16 -18.43 25.36
CA GLU A 356 -3.28 -18.08 26.49
C GLU A 356 -3.24 -16.57 26.79
N ASP A 357 -3.35 -15.73 25.75
CA ASP A 357 -3.31 -14.27 25.87
C ASP A 357 -4.65 -13.65 26.34
N LEU A 358 -5.70 -14.46 26.55
CA LEU A 358 -6.99 -13.98 27.06
C LEU A 358 -6.99 -13.88 28.59
N TYR A 359 -7.62 -12.82 29.11
CA TYR A 359 -7.87 -12.71 30.54
C TYR A 359 -8.72 -13.90 31.05
N ARG A 360 -8.33 -14.47 32.20
CA ARG A 360 -8.99 -15.65 32.79
C ARG A 360 -10.50 -15.50 32.95
N ASN A 361 -10.98 -14.31 33.30
CA ASN A 361 -12.42 -14.03 33.41
C ASN A 361 -13.18 -14.30 32.10
N ARG A 362 -12.59 -13.99 30.95
CA ARG A 362 -13.19 -14.25 29.63
C ARG A 362 -13.12 -15.72 29.27
N ILE A 363 -12.02 -16.40 29.61
CA ILE A 363 -11.88 -17.85 29.39
C ILE A 363 -12.98 -18.60 30.15
N ASP A 364 -13.11 -18.34 31.46
CA ASP A 364 -14.09 -19.02 32.32
C ASP A 364 -15.54 -18.79 31.87
N ARG A 365 -15.80 -17.65 31.22
CA ARG A 365 -17.15 -17.17 30.88
C ARG A 365 -17.58 -17.47 29.44
N TYR A 366 -16.64 -17.49 28.51
CA TYR A 366 -16.89 -17.59 27.08
C TYR A 366 -16.30 -18.84 26.43
N PHE A 367 -15.54 -19.65 27.17
CA PHE A 367 -14.95 -20.87 26.66
C PHE A 367 -15.27 -22.06 27.57
N SER A 368 -15.43 -23.22 26.98
CA SER A 368 -15.58 -24.51 27.67
C SER A 368 -14.45 -25.44 27.26
N MET A 369 -13.75 -26.01 28.23
CA MET A 369 -12.71 -27.00 27.98
C MET A 369 -13.32 -28.31 27.46
N VAL A 370 -12.88 -28.78 26.30
CA VAL A 370 -13.33 -30.02 25.66
C VAL A 370 -12.13 -30.86 25.19
N ALA A 371 -12.38 -32.11 24.78
CA ALA A 371 -11.35 -32.96 24.20
C ALA A 371 -10.83 -32.34 22.88
N GLY A 372 -9.65 -31.73 22.93
CA GLY A 372 -9.03 -31.04 21.79
C GLY A 372 -8.73 -29.55 22.01
N GLY A 373 -9.13 -28.95 23.15
CA GLY A 373 -8.79 -27.55 23.49
C GLY A 373 -9.94 -26.79 24.13
N TYR A 374 -9.99 -25.49 23.90
CA TYR A 374 -11.05 -24.59 24.36
C TYR A 374 -12.07 -24.36 23.24
N GLN A 375 -13.34 -24.66 23.52
CA GLN A 375 -14.43 -24.40 22.60
C GLN A 375 -15.20 -23.14 23.01
N VAL A 376 -15.49 -22.27 22.05
CA VAL A 376 -16.28 -21.05 22.28
C VAL A 376 -17.72 -21.41 22.67
N ALA A 377 -18.25 -20.71 23.67
CA ALA A 377 -19.58 -20.92 24.21
C ALA A 377 -20.67 -20.86 23.11
N PRO A 378 -21.66 -21.77 23.11
CA PRO A 378 -22.72 -21.79 22.10
C PRO A 378 -23.46 -20.46 21.93
N ARG A 379 -23.69 -19.73 23.03
CA ARG A 379 -24.36 -18.42 23.02
C ARG A 379 -23.64 -17.39 22.14
N ILE A 380 -22.31 -17.39 22.14
CA ILE A 380 -21.51 -16.50 21.30
C ILE A 380 -21.51 -16.99 19.86
N ARG A 381 -21.28 -18.29 19.64
CA ARG A 381 -21.26 -18.89 18.30
C ARG A 381 -22.56 -18.66 17.52
N GLN A 382 -23.71 -18.69 18.21
CA GLN A 382 -25.02 -18.47 17.59
C GLN A 382 -25.26 -17.03 17.09
N THR A 383 -24.48 -16.05 17.56
CA THR A 383 -24.55 -14.66 17.06
C THR A 383 -23.79 -14.44 15.76
N ILE A 384 -22.90 -15.36 15.38
CA ILE A 384 -21.99 -15.23 14.24
C ILE A 384 -22.43 -16.13 13.09
N VAL A 385 -22.48 -15.56 11.90
CA VAL A 385 -22.72 -16.28 10.64
C VAL A 385 -21.43 -16.25 9.82
N PHE A 386 -20.77 -17.41 9.72
CA PHE A 386 -19.61 -17.60 8.85
C PHE A 386 -20.06 -17.88 7.42
N ALA A 387 -19.57 -17.11 6.45
CA ALA A 387 -19.93 -17.29 5.05
C ALA A 387 -18.76 -16.99 4.09
N PRO A 388 -18.60 -17.78 3.00
CA PRO A 388 -17.62 -17.46 1.98
C PRO A 388 -18.01 -16.16 1.27
N HIS A 389 -17.08 -15.20 1.17
CA HIS A 389 -17.30 -13.91 0.51
C HIS A 389 -16.00 -13.35 -0.06
N ASN A 390 -16.04 -12.93 -1.31
CA ASN A 390 -14.96 -12.21 -1.98
C ASN A 390 -15.26 -10.71 -1.98
N LEU A 391 -14.51 -9.94 -1.17
CA LEU A 391 -14.71 -8.49 -0.99
C LEU A 391 -14.64 -7.67 -2.28
N VAL A 392 -13.99 -8.18 -3.33
CA VAL A 392 -13.85 -7.47 -4.61
C VAL A 392 -14.99 -7.80 -5.56
N LYS A 393 -15.55 -9.03 -5.51
CA LYS A 393 -16.53 -9.51 -6.51
C LYS A 393 -17.96 -9.56 -5.97
N ASP A 394 -18.12 -9.90 -4.69
CA ASP A 394 -19.42 -10.18 -4.11
C ASP A 394 -20.05 -8.90 -3.56
N ALA A 395 -21.38 -8.83 -3.62
CA ALA A 395 -22.13 -7.70 -3.09
C ALA A 395 -21.96 -7.59 -1.55
N PRO A 396 -21.84 -6.38 -1.00
CA PRO A 396 -21.64 -6.19 0.44
C PRO A 396 -22.95 -6.39 1.21
N PHE A 397 -22.84 -6.70 2.49
CA PHE A 397 -23.99 -6.64 3.40
C PHE A 397 -24.40 -5.18 3.63
N THR A 398 -25.70 -4.92 3.78
CA THR A 398 -26.24 -3.56 3.94
C THR A 398 -26.85 -3.35 5.32
N LYS A 399 -26.99 -2.08 5.71
CA LYS A 399 -27.50 -1.63 7.01
C LYS A 399 -26.63 -2.15 8.17
N LEU A 400 -25.32 -1.98 8.04
CA LEU A 400 -24.33 -2.36 9.05
C LEU A 400 -24.04 -1.21 10.02
N ASP A 401 -23.87 -1.52 11.29
CA ASP A 401 -23.52 -0.59 12.36
C ASP A 401 -21.99 -0.49 12.56
N LEU A 402 -21.29 -1.60 12.32
CA LEU A 402 -19.83 -1.70 12.38
C LEU A 402 -19.31 -2.60 11.27
N VAL A 403 -18.25 -2.17 10.60
CA VAL A 403 -17.43 -2.99 9.69
C VAL A 403 -16.01 -3.04 10.24
N THR A 404 -15.45 -4.24 10.37
CA THR A 404 -14.01 -4.44 10.66
C THR A 404 -13.35 -5.13 9.48
N CYS A 405 -12.20 -4.61 9.07
CA CYS A 405 -11.36 -5.18 8.01
C CYS A 405 -9.92 -4.79 8.32
N ARG A 406 -9.23 -5.64 9.11
CA ARG A 406 -7.90 -5.32 9.65
C ARG A 406 -6.83 -6.19 9.01
N ASN A 407 -5.71 -5.56 8.66
CA ASN A 407 -4.50 -6.20 8.15
C ASN A 407 -4.71 -7.08 6.91
N LEU A 408 -5.78 -6.84 6.14
CA LEU A 408 -6.08 -7.53 4.89
C LEU A 408 -5.78 -6.65 3.68
N LEU A 409 -6.13 -5.36 3.77
CA LEU A 409 -6.07 -4.43 2.64
C LEU A 409 -4.63 -4.11 2.25
N ILE A 410 -3.69 -4.23 3.18
CA ILE A 410 -2.25 -4.05 2.94
C ILE A 410 -1.69 -4.93 1.81
N TYR A 411 -2.34 -6.05 1.48
CA TYR A 411 -1.92 -6.98 0.41
C TYR A 411 -2.53 -6.66 -0.96
N LEU A 412 -3.51 -5.76 -1.00
CA LEU A 412 -4.23 -5.42 -2.22
C LEU A 412 -3.64 -4.19 -2.91
N GLN A 413 -3.80 -4.12 -4.23
CA GLN A 413 -3.43 -2.95 -5.02
C GLN A 413 -4.41 -1.78 -4.76
N PRO A 414 -3.98 -0.51 -4.93
CA PRO A 414 -4.83 0.65 -4.67
C PRO A 414 -6.22 0.64 -5.35
N PRO A 415 -6.38 0.18 -6.61
CA PRO A 415 -7.71 0.10 -7.23
C PRO A 415 -8.67 -0.86 -6.52
N ALA A 416 -8.16 -2.01 -6.04
CA ALA A 416 -8.96 -2.98 -5.30
C ALA A 416 -9.32 -2.44 -3.90
N GLN A 417 -8.39 -1.76 -3.22
CA GLN A 417 -8.66 -1.10 -1.93
C GLN A 417 -9.76 -0.05 -2.06
N LYS A 418 -9.66 0.85 -3.06
CA LYS A 418 -10.67 1.90 -3.31
C LYS A 418 -12.07 1.31 -3.52
N LYS A 419 -12.14 0.23 -4.29
CA LYS A 419 -13.40 -0.49 -4.52
C LYS A 419 -13.97 -1.07 -3.23
N ILE A 420 -13.15 -1.75 -2.44
CA ILE A 420 -13.58 -2.35 -1.17
C ILE A 420 -14.06 -1.27 -0.19
N PHE A 421 -13.34 -0.16 -0.05
CA PHE A 421 -13.78 0.93 0.82
C PHE A 421 -15.11 1.55 0.35
N SER A 422 -15.34 1.64 -0.96
CA SER A 422 -16.62 2.08 -1.51
C SER A 422 -17.77 1.13 -1.14
N LEU A 423 -17.51 -0.19 -1.15
CA LEU A 423 -18.47 -1.21 -0.72
C LEU A 423 -18.74 -1.17 0.80
N PHE A 424 -17.70 -0.96 1.62
CA PHE A 424 -17.86 -0.76 3.07
C PHE A 424 -18.68 0.48 3.38
N HIS A 425 -18.38 1.60 2.71
CA HIS A 425 -19.13 2.84 2.84
C HIS A 425 -20.61 2.65 2.46
N PHE A 426 -20.90 1.88 1.40
CA PHE A 426 -22.28 1.54 1.01
C PHE A 426 -22.98 0.63 2.02
N GLY A 427 -22.28 -0.34 2.59
CA GLY A 427 -22.84 -1.28 3.57
C GLY A 427 -23.18 -0.64 4.91
N LEU A 428 -22.38 0.35 5.34
CA LEU A 428 -22.52 1.05 6.61
C LEU A 428 -23.72 2.00 6.63
N LYS A 429 -24.46 2.02 7.75
CA LYS A 429 -25.46 3.08 8.05
C LYS A 429 -24.73 4.41 8.24
N THR A 430 -25.41 5.52 7.98
CA THR A 430 -24.91 6.85 8.39
C THR A 430 -24.72 6.87 9.91
N GLY A 431 -23.55 7.28 10.39
CA GLY A 431 -23.13 7.17 11.79
C GLY A 431 -22.52 5.82 12.19
N GLY A 432 -22.56 4.80 11.32
CA GLY A 432 -21.87 3.53 11.52
C GLY A 432 -20.35 3.67 11.46
N CYS A 433 -19.62 2.73 12.06
CA CYS A 433 -18.17 2.81 12.21
C CYS A 433 -17.41 1.80 11.33
N LEU A 434 -16.23 2.18 10.87
CA LEU A 434 -15.27 1.37 10.16
C LEU A 434 -14.00 1.24 11.00
N PHE A 435 -13.54 0.01 11.23
CA PHE A 435 -12.35 -0.31 12.00
C PHE A 435 -11.32 -1.02 11.12
N LEU A 436 -10.11 -0.45 11.04
CA LEU A 436 -9.02 -0.94 10.18
C LEU A 436 -7.76 -1.28 10.98
N GLY A 437 -6.77 -1.88 10.33
CA GLY A 437 -5.43 -2.07 10.90
C GLY A 437 -4.64 -0.75 10.97
N PRO A 438 -3.61 -0.63 11.82
CA PRO A 438 -2.85 0.60 12.04
C PRO A 438 -2.11 1.11 10.78
N SER A 439 -1.76 0.19 9.87
CA SER A 439 -1.09 0.46 8.59
C SER A 439 -2.06 0.70 7.43
N GLU A 440 -3.36 0.76 7.69
CA GLU A 440 -4.42 0.87 6.68
C GLU A 440 -5.12 2.24 6.76
N SER A 441 -5.57 2.73 5.61
CA SER A 441 -6.23 4.03 5.51
C SER A 441 -7.28 4.00 4.40
N PRO A 442 -8.44 4.66 4.57
CA PRO A 442 -9.49 4.75 3.56
C PRO A 442 -9.05 5.44 2.25
N GLY A 443 -7.88 6.09 2.22
CA GLY A 443 -7.32 6.69 1.00
C GLY A 443 -8.24 7.75 0.40
N ASP A 444 -8.56 7.63 -0.89
CA ASP A 444 -9.41 8.57 -1.65
C ASP A 444 -10.80 8.80 -1.07
N VAL A 445 -11.33 7.88 -0.24
CA VAL A 445 -12.66 8.03 0.39
C VAL A 445 -12.58 8.51 1.84
N ALA A 446 -11.40 8.93 2.32
CA ALA A 446 -11.20 9.39 3.69
C ALA A 446 -12.11 10.57 4.06
N ASP A 447 -12.40 11.49 3.11
CA ASP A 447 -13.25 12.67 3.35
C ASP A 447 -14.71 12.32 3.71
N GLU A 448 -15.15 11.10 3.39
CA GLU A 448 -16.50 10.61 3.71
C GLU A 448 -16.62 10.02 5.11
N PHE A 449 -15.48 9.84 5.76
CA PHE A 449 -15.37 9.36 7.13
C PHE A 449 -14.90 10.49 8.06
N GLU A 450 -15.49 10.54 9.24
CA GLU A 450 -14.97 11.30 10.37
C GLU A 450 -13.98 10.42 11.14
N LEU A 451 -12.80 10.96 11.42
CA LEU A 451 -11.77 10.26 12.16
C LEU A 451 -12.14 10.21 13.65
N VAL A 452 -12.34 9.00 14.20
CA VAL A 452 -12.60 8.78 15.63
C VAL A 452 -11.29 8.56 16.36
N ASP A 453 -10.42 7.70 15.84
CA ASP A 453 -9.08 7.45 16.39
C ASP A 453 -8.03 7.35 15.27
N SER A 454 -6.99 8.19 15.36
CA SER A 454 -5.92 8.28 14.36
C SER A 454 -4.89 7.15 14.43
N HIS A 455 -4.68 6.58 15.62
CA HIS A 455 -3.67 5.56 15.88
C HIS A 455 -4.19 4.19 15.47
N TRP A 456 -5.42 3.85 15.90
CA TRP A 456 -6.10 2.59 15.62
C TRP A 456 -7.02 2.62 14.40
N LYS A 457 -7.02 3.74 13.65
CA LYS A 457 -7.69 3.86 12.35
C LYS A 457 -9.19 3.52 12.45
N ILE A 458 -9.86 4.15 13.40
CA ILE A 458 -11.31 4.05 13.61
C ILE A 458 -11.98 5.27 12.96
N TYR A 459 -12.99 5.00 12.14
CA TYR A 459 -13.66 5.98 11.29
C TYR A 459 -15.18 5.88 11.47
N ARG A 460 -15.88 7.00 11.35
CA ARG A 460 -17.35 7.08 11.43
C ARG A 460 -17.92 7.65 10.14
N LYS A 461 -18.91 6.99 9.55
CA LYS A 461 -19.53 7.44 8.30
C LYS A 461 -20.31 8.74 8.52
N ARG A 462 -20.01 9.78 7.75
CA ARG A 462 -20.64 11.11 7.90
C ARG A 462 -21.97 11.25 7.16
N ARG A 463 -22.05 10.74 5.93
CA ARG A 463 -23.19 10.94 5.04
C ARG A 463 -23.31 9.79 4.04
N ASP A 464 -24.48 9.64 3.43
CA ASP A 464 -24.67 8.75 2.29
C ASP A 464 -24.20 9.42 0.99
N MET A 465 -23.47 8.67 0.16
CA MET A 465 -23.06 9.09 -1.18
C MET A 465 -23.66 8.15 -2.22
N ARG A 466 -23.91 8.66 -3.44
CA ARG A 466 -24.17 7.82 -4.62
C ARG A 466 -22.85 7.18 -5.06
N LEU A 467 -22.83 5.85 -5.17
CA LEU A 467 -21.65 5.07 -5.60
C LEU A 467 -21.17 5.46 -7.00
N PRO A 468 -19.86 5.35 -7.29
CA PRO A 468 -19.31 5.44 -8.65
C PRO A 468 -20.00 4.45 -9.61
N PRO A 469 -20.14 4.79 -10.91
CA PRO A 469 -20.84 3.98 -11.90
C PRO A 469 -20.37 2.51 -11.94
N ASP A 470 -19.07 2.28 -11.86
CA ASP A 470 -18.44 0.96 -11.97
C ASP A 470 -18.82 -0.01 -10.83
N VAL A 471 -19.12 0.53 -9.63
CA VAL A 471 -19.60 -0.26 -8.49
C VAL A 471 -21.11 -0.53 -8.63
N ARG A 472 -21.83 0.39 -9.27
CA ARG A 472 -23.27 0.30 -9.51
C ARG A 472 -23.60 -0.73 -10.60
N GLU A 473 -22.78 -0.85 -11.64
CA GLU A 473 -22.91 -1.86 -12.69
C GLU A 473 -22.76 -3.30 -12.16
N GLN A 474 -21.99 -3.52 -11.09
CA GLN A 474 -21.80 -4.84 -10.47
C GLN A 474 -22.86 -5.17 -9.40
N LEU A 475 -23.54 -4.16 -8.87
CA LEU A 475 -24.73 -4.32 -8.01
C LEU A 475 -25.98 -4.64 -8.83
N ILE A 476 -25.96 -4.44 -10.15
CA ILE A 476 -26.94 -4.97 -11.09
C ILE A 476 -26.58 -6.44 -11.33
N VAL A 477 -27.15 -7.32 -10.51
CA VAL A 477 -27.07 -8.76 -10.73
C VAL A 477 -27.57 -9.04 -12.15
N PRO A 478 -26.80 -9.71 -13.04
CA PRO A 478 -27.37 -10.28 -14.24
C PRO A 478 -28.46 -11.24 -13.79
N ARG A 479 -29.71 -11.06 -14.22
CA ARG A 479 -30.77 -12.08 -14.11
C ARG A 479 -30.33 -13.31 -14.92
N GLY A 480 -29.41 -14.08 -14.36
CA GLY A 480 -28.98 -15.39 -14.83
C GLY A 480 -29.89 -16.43 -14.20
N VAL A 481 -30.85 -16.89 -15.00
CA VAL A 481 -31.35 -18.28 -15.05
C VAL A 481 -31.39 -19.00 -13.69
N ARG A 482 -32.49 -18.85 -12.95
CA ARG A 482 -32.84 -19.86 -11.93
C ARG A 482 -33.66 -20.97 -12.58
N LYS A 483 -32.97 -22.11 -12.76
CA LYS A 483 -33.58 -23.44 -12.83
C LYS A 483 -34.52 -23.65 -11.63
N SER A 484 -35.60 -24.37 -11.91
CA SER A 484 -36.61 -24.89 -10.99
C SER A 484 -36.07 -25.41 -9.66
N GLY A 485 -36.67 -24.96 -8.56
CA GLY A 485 -36.49 -25.51 -7.22
C GLY A 485 -37.10 -24.60 -6.15
N LEU A 486 -38.21 -25.05 -5.55
CA LEU A 486 -39.07 -24.36 -4.57
C LEU A 486 -38.33 -23.68 -3.41
N PRO A 487 -38.89 -22.61 -2.81
CA PRO A 487 -38.59 -22.20 -1.43
C PRO A 487 -39.74 -22.48 -0.44
N PRO A 488 -39.45 -22.57 0.88
CA PRO A 488 -40.38 -22.95 1.94
C PRO A 488 -41.12 -21.75 2.56
N LEU A 489 -42.27 -22.06 3.17
CA LEU A 489 -43.17 -21.17 3.92
C LEU A 489 -42.53 -20.58 5.19
N THR A 490 -42.77 -19.30 5.49
CA THR A 490 -43.08 -18.77 6.83
C THR A 490 -43.75 -17.39 6.75
N SER A 491 -44.72 -17.15 7.65
CA SER A 491 -45.77 -16.12 7.61
C SER A 491 -45.39 -14.76 8.24
N PRO A 492 -46.20 -13.69 8.04
CA PRO A 492 -45.94 -12.31 8.46
C PRO A 492 -46.60 -11.91 9.80
N HIS A 493 -46.00 -10.97 10.53
CA HIS A 493 -46.62 -10.28 11.69
C HIS A 493 -47.44 -9.06 11.23
N LYS A 494 -48.68 -8.94 11.75
CA LYS A 494 -49.61 -7.80 11.61
C LYS A 494 -49.73 -7.00 12.92
N SER A 495 -50.23 -5.77 12.76
CA SER A 495 -50.26 -4.59 13.64
C SER A 495 -51.17 -4.61 14.90
N SER A 496 -50.60 -4.08 15.99
CA SER A 496 -51.06 -3.45 17.24
C SER A 496 -52.51 -2.98 17.52
N ALA A 497 -53.53 -3.13 16.67
CA ALA A 497 -54.88 -2.60 16.95
C ALA A 497 -55.88 -3.62 17.55
N ASP A 498 -55.64 -4.91 17.38
CA ASP A 498 -56.61 -5.97 17.74
C ASP A 498 -56.54 -6.40 19.22
N SER A 499 -55.45 -6.13 19.93
CA SER A 499 -55.20 -6.71 21.26
C SER A 499 -56.10 -6.14 22.38
N LEU A 500 -56.55 -4.88 22.28
CA LEU A 500 -57.40 -4.26 23.31
C LEU A 500 -58.87 -4.70 23.16
N LEU A 501 -59.33 -4.88 21.92
CA LEU A 501 -60.68 -5.34 21.61
C LEU A 501 -60.90 -6.80 22.04
N ILE A 502 -59.92 -7.68 21.82
CA ILE A 502 -60.02 -9.10 22.19
C ILE A 502 -60.21 -9.26 23.71
N SER A 503 -59.42 -8.56 24.53
CA SER A 503 -59.56 -8.62 26.00
C SER A 503 -60.90 -8.09 26.52
N THR A 504 -61.56 -7.20 25.77
CA THR A 504 -62.88 -6.65 26.13
C THR A 504 -64.02 -7.60 25.71
N TYR A 505 -63.85 -8.32 24.59
CA TYR A 505 -64.80 -9.36 24.16
C TYR A 505 -64.81 -10.57 25.11
N ASP A 506 -63.64 -10.98 25.62
CA ASP A 506 -63.56 -12.11 26.55
C ASP A 506 -64.33 -11.84 27.86
N ALA A 507 -64.21 -10.62 28.42
CA ALA A 507 -64.94 -10.22 29.62
C ALA A 507 -66.47 -10.15 29.43
N LEU A 508 -66.93 -9.71 28.26
CA LEU A 508 -68.37 -9.65 27.90
C LEU A 508 -68.97 -11.05 27.65
N LEU A 509 -68.19 -11.98 27.10
CA LEU A 509 -68.64 -13.34 26.83
C LEU A 509 -68.85 -14.13 28.13
N ASP A 510 -68.00 -13.94 29.15
CA ASP A 510 -68.14 -14.61 30.44
C ASP A 510 -69.36 -14.15 31.26
N GLU A 511 -69.82 -12.91 31.09
CA GLU A 511 -70.98 -12.37 31.83
C GLU A 511 -72.33 -12.71 31.17
N VAL A 512 -72.35 -12.88 29.84
CA VAL A 512 -73.60 -12.99 29.06
C VAL A 512 -73.89 -14.41 28.54
N MET A 513 -72.88 -15.29 28.40
CA MET A 513 -73.10 -16.63 27.85
C MET A 513 -73.59 -17.65 28.90
N PRO A 514 -74.60 -18.49 28.58
CA PRO A 514 -75.00 -19.60 29.43
C PRO A 514 -73.91 -20.70 29.47
N PRO A 515 -73.91 -21.59 30.49
CA PRO A 515 -72.91 -22.65 30.64
C PRO A 515 -72.75 -23.49 29.37
N SER A 516 -71.63 -23.32 28.67
CA SER A 516 -71.38 -23.94 27.36
C SER A 516 -69.96 -24.50 27.24
N LEU A 517 -69.81 -25.61 26.51
CA LEU A 517 -68.54 -26.25 26.20
C LEU A 517 -68.29 -26.20 24.69
N LEU A 518 -67.11 -25.75 24.26
CA LEU A 518 -66.70 -25.74 22.86
C LEU A 518 -65.67 -26.83 22.61
N ILE A 519 -65.99 -27.72 21.67
CA ILE A 519 -65.15 -28.87 21.32
C ILE A 519 -64.74 -28.84 19.85
N SER A 520 -63.57 -29.38 19.55
CA SER A 520 -63.08 -29.60 18.19
C SER A 520 -63.77 -30.81 17.51
N GLU A 521 -63.60 -30.95 16.20
CA GLU A 521 -64.22 -32.03 15.40
C GLU A 521 -63.76 -33.45 15.83
N ASP A 522 -62.57 -33.57 16.42
CA ASP A 522 -62.00 -34.81 17.00
C ASP A 522 -62.36 -35.03 18.48
N GLY A 523 -63.19 -34.17 19.07
CA GLY A 523 -63.74 -34.35 20.42
C GLY A 523 -62.90 -33.79 21.57
N THR A 524 -61.87 -32.99 21.28
CA THR A 524 -61.04 -32.34 22.31
C THR A 524 -61.67 -31.05 22.82
N LEU A 525 -61.51 -30.76 24.12
CA LEU A 525 -62.06 -29.53 24.72
C LEU A 525 -61.22 -28.32 24.31
N THR A 526 -61.81 -27.39 23.58
CA THR A 526 -61.12 -26.18 23.10
C THR A 526 -61.31 -25.01 24.07
N HIS A 527 -62.53 -24.80 24.58
CA HIS A 527 -62.83 -23.70 25.49
C HIS A 527 -64.07 -23.96 26.34
N THR A 528 -64.14 -23.36 27.54
CA THR A 528 -65.29 -23.43 28.45
C THR A 528 -65.84 -22.03 28.71
N PHE A 529 -67.16 -21.85 28.62
CA PHE A 529 -67.81 -20.55 28.78
C PHE A 529 -68.81 -20.57 29.96
N GLY A 530 -68.83 -19.51 30.77
CA GLY A 530 -69.66 -19.40 31.97
C GLY A 530 -69.34 -20.48 33.02
N ASP A 531 -70.30 -20.84 33.88
CA ASP A 531 -70.15 -21.88 34.92
C ASP A 531 -70.30 -23.32 34.37
N ALA A 532 -69.80 -23.60 33.16
CA ALA A 532 -69.85 -24.93 32.56
C ALA A 532 -68.91 -25.94 33.24
N GLY A 533 -67.94 -25.45 34.02
CA GLY A 533 -66.98 -26.26 34.77
C GLY A 533 -67.62 -27.21 35.78
N ARG A 534 -68.79 -26.88 36.34
CA ARG A 534 -69.51 -27.74 37.32
C ARG A 534 -70.00 -29.09 36.75
N PHE A 535 -70.11 -29.21 35.43
CA PHE A 535 -70.53 -30.45 34.77
C PHE A 535 -69.35 -31.34 34.36
N LEU A 536 -68.11 -30.90 34.65
CA LEU A 536 -66.87 -31.63 34.40
C LEU A 536 -66.29 -32.16 35.72
N GLN A 537 -65.99 -33.45 35.79
CA GLN A 537 -65.38 -34.06 36.98
C GLN A 537 -63.88 -33.73 37.05
N ALA A 538 -63.37 -33.48 38.27
CA ALA A 538 -61.94 -33.23 38.52
C ALA A 538 -61.15 -34.55 38.63
N GLU A 539 -60.05 -34.68 37.88
CA GLU A 539 -59.16 -35.85 37.95
C GLU A 539 -57.88 -35.55 38.77
N GLN A 540 -57.45 -36.52 39.58
CA GLN A 540 -56.08 -36.60 40.13
C GLN A 540 -55.29 -37.63 39.31
N GLY A 541 -54.46 -37.18 38.35
CA GLY A 541 -53.67 -38.09 37.50
C GLY A 541 -53.26 -37.51 36.14
N ARG A 542 -52.78 -38.36 35.22
CA ARG A 542 -52.35 -37.96 33.85
C ARG A 542 -53.53 -37.34 33.08
N HIS A 543 -53.31 -36.14 32.53
CA HIS A 543 -54.33 -35.35 31.84
C HIS A 543 -54.77 -35.95 30.48
N THR A 544 -56.09 -36.15 30.29
CA THR A 544 -56.72 -36.44 29.00
C THR A 544 -57.45 -35.20 28.44
N SER A 545 -57.40 -34.99 27.12
CA SER A 545 -58.03 -33.86 26.42
C SER A 545 -59.44 -34.16 25.88
N ASP A 546 -59.93 -35.39 26.01
CA ASP A 546 -61.25 -35.84 25.53
C ASP A 546 -62.38 -35.45 26.51
N VAL A 547 -63.38 -34.72 26.00
CA VAL A 547 -64.48 -34.11 26.77
C VAL A 547 -65.45 -35.17 27.30
N MET A 548 -65.65 -36.26 26.55
CA MET A 548 -66.66 -37.28 26.89
C MET A 548 -66.27 -38.10 28.12
N GLN A 549 -64.97 -38.21 28.41
CA GLN A 549 -64.45 -38.87 29.60
C GLN A 549 -64.57 -38.00 30.85
N ARG A 550 -64.62 -36.68 30.68
CA ARG A 550 -64.69 -35.68 31.77
C ARG A 550 -66.11 -35.27 32.14
N LEU A 551 -67.11 -35.53 31.29
CA LEU A 551 -68.53 -35.20 31.54
C LEU A 551 -69.20 -36.14 32.57
N HIS A 552 -70.19 -35.61 33.30
CA HIS A 552 -71.05 -36.38 34.22
C HIS A 552 -71.73 -37.57 33.53
N PRO A 553 -71.79 -38.78 34.14
CA PRO A 553 -72.26 -40.01 33.47
C PRO A 553 -73.64 -39.91 32.81
N ASP A 554 -74.60 -39.27 33.48
CA ASP A 554 -76.00 -39.15 33.01
C ASP A 554 -76.14 -38.25 31.76
N LEU A 555 -75.18 -37.36 31.53
CA LEU A 555 -75.16 -36.43 30.40
C LEU A 555 -74.44 -36.99 29.16
N ARG A 556 -73.76 -38.15 29.26
CA ARG A 556 -72.96 -38.69 28.14
C ARG A 556 -73.81 -39.17 26.96
N LEU A 557 -74.94 -39.84 27.22
CA LEU A 557 -75.80 -40.42 26.17
C LEU A 557 -76.57 -39.34 25.37
N PRO A 558 -77.25 -38.37 26.02
CA PRO A 558 -77.96 -37.29 25.32
C PRO A 558 -76.99 -36.39 24.54
N VAL A 559 -75.84 -36.05 25.13
CA VAL A 559 -74.81 -35.23 24.46
C VAL A 559 -74.23 -35.96 23.24
N SER A 560 -73.96 -37.27 23.33
CA SER A 560 -73.47 -38.03 22.18
C SER A 560 -74.51 -38.14 21.05
N ALA A 561 -75.79 -38.31 21.38
CA ALA A 561 -76.87 -38.33 20.39
C ALA A 561 -77.05 -36.95 19.73
N ALA A 562 -77.02 -35.88 20.53
CA ALA A 562 -77.06 -34.50 20.05
C ALA A 562 -75.88 -34.17 19.14
N ILE A 563 -74.64 -34.54 19.49
CA ILE A 563 -73.46 -34.32 18.64
C ILE A 563 -73.62 -35.06 17.30
N ARG A 564 -73.98 -36.35 17.31
CA ARG A 564 -74.14 -37.14 16.08
C ARG A 564 -75.25 -36.61 15.18
N LYS A 565 -76.40 -36.23 15.76
CA LYS A 565 -77.52 -35.68 15.00
C LYS A 565 -77.22 -34.29 14.46
N THR A 566 -76.55 -33.44 15.26
CA THR A 566 -76.12 -32.09 14.84
C THR A 566 -75.04 -32.15 13.76
N LEU A 567 -74.09 -33.10 13.83
CA LEU A 567 -73.11 -33.32 12.76
C LEU A 567 -73.74 -33.85 11.46
N ARG A 568 -74.81 -34.65 11.56
CA ARG A 568 -75.51 -35.22 10.40
C ARG A 568 -76.50 -34.24 9.77
N GLU A 569 -77.23 -33.48 10.57
CA GLU A 569 -78.34 -32.61 10.13
C GLU A 569 -77.96 -31.13 10.05
N GLN A 570 -76.78 -30.74 10.59
CA GLN A 570 -76.25 -29.37 10.67
C GLN A 570 -77.20 -28.31 11.24
N LYS A 571 -78.23 -28.75 11.97
CA LYS A 571 -79.16 -27.91 12.72
C LYS A 571 -78.95 -28.10 14.21
N ALA A 572 -79.26 -27.08 14.99
CA ALA A 572 -79.23 -27.17 16.44
C ALA A 572 -80.26 -28.19 16.92
N VAL A 573 -79.83 -29.12 17.78
CA VAL A 573 -80.69 -30.15 18.36
C VAL A 573 -80.80 -29.90 19.86
N SER A 574 -82.02 -29.86 20.38
CA SER A 574 -82.31 -29.77 21.82
C SER A 574 -83.08 -31.00 22.30
N TYR A 575 -82.72 -31.47 23.49
CA TYR A 575 -83.47 -32.47 24.25
C TYR A 575 -83.95 -31.82 25.54
N GLU A 576 -85.26 -31.90 25.80
CA GLU A 576 -85.92 -31.29 26.95
C GLU A 576 -86.05 -32.28 28.12
N SER A 577 -85.89 -31.76 29.34
CA SER A 577 -86.04 -32.46 30.62
C SER A 577 -85.16 -33.71 30.81
N VAL A 578 -83.84 -33.59 30.56
CA VAL A 578 -82.85 -34.64 30.83
C VAL A 578 -82.51 -34.68 32.33
N PRO A 579 -82.73 -35.79 33.06
CA PRO A 579 -82.46 -35.87 34.50
C PRO A 579 -80.96 -36.01 34.80
N VAL A 580 -80.44 -35.21 35.73
CA VAL A 580 -79.04 -35.22 36.17
C VAL A 580 -78.98 -35.25 37.71
N ALA A 581 -78.23 -36.20 38.27
CA ALA A 581 -78.04 -36.30 39.72
C ALA A 581 -76.97 -35.33 40.26
N ASP A 582 -77.25 -34.69 41.40
CA ASP A 582 -76.32 -33.83 42.12
C ASP A 582 -75.52 -34.61 43.19
N ALA A 583 -74.45 -34.01 43.72
CA ALA A 583 -73.55 -34.64 44.70
C ALA A 583 -74.24 -35.10 46.00
N ASP A 584 -75.37 -34.47 46.35
CA ASP A 584 -76.20 -34.80 47.51
C ASP A 584 -77.32 -35.84 47.22
N GLY A 585 -77.37 -36.40 46.00
CA GLY A 585 -78.30 -37.48 45.61
C GLY A 585 -79.69 -37.03 45.14
N SER A 586 -79.92 -35.72 44.96
CA SER A 586 -81.14 -35.16 44.36
C SER A 586 -80.98 -35.02 42.83
N SER A 587 -82.05 -35.22 42.06
CA SER A 587 -82.03 -35.14 40.59
C SER A 587 -82.76 -33.90 40.10
N TYR A 588 -82.15 -33.17 39.16
CA TYR A 588 -82.75 -32.01 38.50
C TYR A 588 -82.75 -32.16 36.98
N ALA A 589 -83.74 -31.54 36.31
CA ALA A 589 -83.89 -31.61 34.87
C ALA A 589 -83.03 -30.54 34.17
N CYS A 590 -82.37 -30.92 33.09
CA CYS A 590 -81.57 -30.05 32.26
C CYS A 590 -82.00 -30.12 30.79
N ASN A 591 -81.92 -29.00 30.10
CA ASN A 591 -82.06 -28.95 28.65
C ASN A 591 -80.66 -28.97 28.02
N VAL A 592 -80.45 -29.93 27.11
CA VAL A 592 -79.16 -30.17 26.46
C VAL A 592 -79.28 -29.83 24.98
N GLY A 593 -78.50 -28.85 24.54
CA GLY A 593 -78.45 -28.38 23.16
C GLY A 593 -77.06 -28.53 22.53
N ALA A 594 -76.98 -28.89 21.26
CA ALA A 594 -75.72 -28.87 20.51
C ALA A 594 -75.89 -28.09 19.19
N ARG A 595 -74.89 -27.29 18.83
CA ARG A 595 -74.83 -26.55 17.56
C ARG A 595 -73.42 -26.52 17.01
N VAL A 596 -73.27 -26.56 15.69
CA VAL A 596 -71.96 -26.41 15.04
C VAL A 596 -71.66 -24.92 14.89
N ILE A 597 -70.45 -24.53 15.28
CA ILE A 597 -69.88 -23.19 15.09
C ILE A 597 -68.79 -23.29 14.04
N HIS A 598 -68.89 -22.39 13.06
CA HIS A 598 -67.93 -22.27 11.99
C HIS A 598 -67.07 -21.03 12.22
N ASP A 599 -65.75 -21.20 12.31
CA ASP A 599 -64.82 -20.07 12.22
C ASP A 599 -64.65 -19.69 10.73
N PRO A 600 -65.08 -18.48 10.30
CA PRO A 600 -65.01 -18.10 8.90
C PRO A 600 -63.58 -17.89 8.38
N ARG A 601 -62.55 -17.80 9.24
CA ARG A 601 -61.17 -17.52 8.82
C ARG A 601 -60.34 -18.77 8.60
N ASN A 602 -60.59 -19.85 9.34
CA ASN A 602 -59.71 -21.03 9.34
C ASN A 602 -60.38 -22.34 8.89
N ARG A 603 -61.64 -22.30 8.45
CA ARG A 603 -62.44 -23.47 8.00
C ARG A 603 -62.54 -24.65 9.00
N ALA A 604 -62.07 -24.48 10.24
CA ALA A 604 -62.22 -25.48 11.31
C ALA A 604 -63.66 -25.50 11.82
N ARG A 605 -64.23 -26.70 11.98
CA ARG A 605 -65.56 -26.91 12.56
C ARG A 605 -65.41 -27.20 14.04
N SER A 606 -66.12 -26.45 14.87
CA SER A 606 -66.19 -26.70 16.31
C SER A 606 -67.65 -26.87 16.72
N ILE A 607 -67.91 -27.63 17.77
CA ILE A 607 -69.27 -27.90 18.23
C ILE A 607 -69.43 -27.22 19.59
N LEU A 608 -70.46 -26.39 19.74
CA LEU A 608 -70.83 -25.79 21.01
C LEU A 608 -71.98 -26.59 21.63
N ILE A 609 -71.77 -27.04 22.86
CA ILE A 609 -72.72 -27.78 23.68
C ILE A 609 -73.20 -26.86 24.80
N GLN A 610 -74.51 -26.68 24.94
CA GLN A 610 -75.13 -25.84 25.96
C GLN A 610 -75.92 -26.72 26.94
N ILE A 611 -75.73 -26.48 28.25
CA ILE A 611 -76.40 -27.24 29.32
C ILE A 611 -77.06 -26.25 30.27
N VAL A 612 -78.39 -26.23 30.29
CA VAL A 612 -79.17 -25.28 31.07
C VAL A 612 -80.08 -26.04 32.06
N PRO A 613 -79.93 -25.85 33.39
CA PRO A 613 -80.86 -26.41 34.38
C PRO A 613 -82.23 -25.74 34.29
N GLU A 614 -83.32 -26.51 34.34
CA GLU A 614 -84.67 -25.96 34.43
C GLU A 614 -84.92 -25.37 35.83
N ALA A 615 -85.19 -24.06 35.88
CA ALA A 615 -85.64 -23.41 37.11
C ALA A 615 -87.11 -23.78 37.39
N HIS A 616 -87.37 -24.30 38.59
CA HIS A 616 -88.69 -24.79 39.01
C HIS A 616 -89.78 -23.70 38.99
N GLY A 617 -90.94 -24.06 38.43
CA GLY A 617 -92.25 -23.65 38.95
C GLY A 617 -93.16 -22.86 38.00
N GLY A 618 -94.21 -23.54 37.49
CA GLY A 618 -95.38 -22.90 36.88
C GLY A 618 -96.28 -23.89 36.13
N GLU A 619 -97.28 -24.45 36.81
CA GLU A 619 -98.34 -25.34 36.26
C GLU A 619 -99.40 -24.58 35.43
N VAL A 620 -100.22 -25.40 34.72
CA VAL A 620 -101.51 -25.16 33.99
C VAL A 620 -101.30 -25.25 32.47
N ASP A 621 -102.00 -26.08 31.67
CA ASP A 621 -103.27 -26.80 31.80
C ASP A 621 -103.19 -28.11 30.98
N SER A 622 -103.91 -29.13 31.43
CA SER A 622 -103.98 -30.45 30.79
C SER A 622 -104.91 -30.43 29.58
N ASP A 623 -104.32 -30.51 28.38
CA ASP A 623 -104.90 -31.17 27.20
C ASP A 623 -103.76 -31.35 26.17
N VAL A 624 -102.77 -32.16 26.53
CA VAL A 624 -101.78 -32.68 25.57
C VAL A 624 -102.24 -34.08 25.19
N GLU A 625 -102.52 -34.28 23.91
CA GLU A 625 -102.66 -35.63 23.35
C GLU A 625 -101.35 -36.40 23.60
N THR A 626 -101.34 -37.23 24.65
CA THR A 626 -100.52 -38.44 24.67
C THR A 626 -101.04 -39.35 23.57
N LEU A 627 -100.27 -39.53 22.51
CA LEU A 627 -100.58 -40.50 21.46
C LEU A 627 -99.75 -41.77 21.67
N ASP A 628 -100.46 -42.77 22.17
CA ASP A 628 -100.11 -44.18 22.18
C ASP A 628 -99.76 -44.66 20.75
N ALA A 629 -98.69 -45.45 20.63
CA ALA A 629 -97.93 -45.69 19.40
C ALA A 629 -98.60 -46.62 18.35
N GLY A 630 -99.92 -46.83 18.42
CA GLY A 630 -100.59 -47.93 17.70
C GLY A 630 -101.68 -47.58 16.67
N ARG A 631 -102.34 -46.41 16.73
CA ARG A 631 -103.63 -46.22 16.01
C ARG A 631 -103.77 -45.04 15.06
N ILE A 632 -102.77 -44.18 14.91
CA ILE A 632 -102.82 -43.06 13.95
C ILE A 632 -102.35 -43.47 12.54
N SER A 633 -101.68 -44.61 12.41
CA SER A 633 -100.97 -45.02 11.19
C SER A 633 -101.82 -45.20 9.93
N ALA A 634 -103.16 -45.12 9.99
CA ALA A 634 -104.02 -45.31 8.81
C ALA A 634 -104.65 -44.01 8.28
N GLU A 635 -105.06 -43.08 9.14
CA GLU A 635 -105.56 -41.75 8.73
C GLU A 635 -104.42 -40.76 8.45
N GLN A 636 -103.26 -40.89 9.15
CA GLN A 636 -102.05 -40.12 8.82
C GLN A 636 -101.50 -40.43 7.42
N ILE A 637 -101.58 -41.67 6.93
CA ILE A 637 -101.03 -42.02 5.61
C ILE A 637 -101.81 -41.30 4.49
N SER A 638 -103.14 -41.21 4.58
CA SER A 638 -103.95 -40.58 3.53
C SER A 638 -103.84 -39.04 3.52
N ALA A 639 -103.73 -38.43 4.71
CA ALA A 639 -103.43 -37.01 4.83
C ALA A 639 -101.99 -36.70 4.36
N LEU A 640 -101.01 -37.54 4.76
CA LEU A 640 -99.62 -37.45 4.32
C LEU A 640 -99.48 -37.63 2.81
N GLU A 641 -100.23 -38.52 2.16
CA GLU A 641 -100.17 -38.68 0.69
C GLU A 641 -100.69 -37.44 -0.07
N THR A 642 -101.69 -36.77 0.48
CA THR A 642 -102.26 -35.56 -0.12
C THR A 642 -101.36 -34.35 0.12
N GLU A 643 -100.79 -34.25 1.32
CA GLU A 643 -99.76 -33.27 1.67
C GLU A 643 -98.45 -33.52 0.92
N LEU A 644 -98.05 -34.77 0.70
CA LEU A 644 -96.86 -35.18 -0.08
C LEU A 644 -97.00 -34.75 -1.54
N ARG A 645 -98.21 -34.83 -2.09
CA ARG A 645 -98.49 -34.38 -3.46
C ARG A 645 -98.45 -32.86 -3.58
N TYR A 646 -99.08 -32.14 -2.66
CA TYR A 646 -99.04 -30.68 -2.61
C TYR A 646 -97.62 -30.14 -2.34
N THR A 647 -96.88 -30.79 -1.44
CA THR A 647 -95.46 -30.47 -1.19
C THR A 647 -94.57 -30.85 -2.35
N LYS A 648 -94.86 -31.91 -3.12
CA LYS A 648 -94.12 -32.19 -4.37
C LYS A 648 -94.31 -31.12 -5.42
N GLU A 649 -95.53 -30.62 -5.61
CA GLU A 649 -95.82 -29.55 -6.57
C GLU A 649 -95.20 -28.22 -6.13
N ASN A 650 -95.32 -27.87 -4.85
CA ASN A 650 -94.62 -26.71 -4.29
C ASN A 650 -93.09 -26.89 -4.32
N LEU A 651 -92.59 -28.09 -4.04
CA LEU A 651 -91.15 -28.38 -4.12
C LEU A 651 -90.66 -28.21 -5.55
N GLN A 652 -91.41 -28.71 -6.55
CA GLN A 652 -91.08 -28.53 -7.96
C GLN A 652 -91.05 -27.05 -8.35
N ALA A 653 -92.05 -26.26 -7.91
CA ALA A 653 -92.06 -24.81 -8.14
C ALA A 653 -90.89 -24.10 -7.46
N THR A 654 -90.57 -24.46 -6.21
CA THR A 654 -89.40 -23.89 -5.50
C THR A 654 -88.08 -24.36 -6.10
N ILE A 655 -88.02 -25.55 -6.70
CA ILE A 655 -86.84 -26.02 -7.42
C ILE A 655 -86.65 -25.18 -8.67
N GLU A 656 -87.71 -24.90 -9.44
CA GLU A 656 -87.64 -24.02 -10.62
C GLU A 656 -87.27 -22.56 -10.24
N GLU A 657 -87.84 -22.03 -9.15
CA GLU A 657 -87.45 -20.72 -8.59
C GLU A 657 -86.01 -20.70 -8.06
N LEU A 658 -85.55 -21.80 -7.43
CA LEU A 658 -84.16 -21.94 -6.99
C LEU A 658 -83.21 -22.09 -8.17
N GLU A 659 -83.58 -22.83 -9.22
CA GLU A 659 -82.76 -23.00 -10.43
C GLU A 659 -82.61 -21.66 -11.14
N THR A 660 -83.69 -20.91 -11.32
CA THR A 660 -83.64 -19.55 -11.89
C THR A 660 -82.85 -18.57 -11.02
N SER A 661 -83.06 -18.58 -9.70
CA SER A 661 -82.25 -17.76 -8.78
C SER A 661 -80.78 -18.17 -8.79
N ASN A 662 -80.49 -19.46 -8.97
CA ASN A 662 -79.12 -19.95 -9.04
C ASN A 662 -78.45 -19.60 -10.37
N GLU A 663 -79.19 -19.61 -11.49
CA GLU A 663 -78.73 -19.10 -12.78
C GLU A 663 -78.45 -17.60 -12.73
N GLU A 664 -79.33 -16.80 -12.10
CA GLU A 664 -79.08 -15.36 -11.89
C GLU A 664 -77.90 -15.10 -10.94
N LEU A 665 -77.76 -15.90 -9.86
CA LEU A 665 -76.60 -15.84 -8.98
C LEU A 665 -75.31 -16.25 -9.68
N GLN A 666 -75.38 -17.22 -10.58
CA GLN A 666 -74.23 -17.63 -11.38
C GLN A 666 -73.85 -16.54 -12.38
N ALA A 667 -74.83 -15.94 -13.07
CA ALA A 667 -74.60 -14.84 -14.00
C ALA A 667 -74.02 -13.60 -13.30
N THR A 668 -74.55 -13.23 -12.13
CA THR A 668 -74.02 -12.11 -11.33
C THR A 668 -72.63 -12.41 -10.77
N ASN A 669 -72.34 -13.67 -10.40
CA ASN A 669 -70.99 -14.07 -10.03
C ASN A 669 -70.03 -14.00 -11.23
N GLU A 670 -70.44 -14.43 -12.42
CA GLU A 670 -69.63 -14.32 -13.64
C GLU A 670 -69.35 -12.84 -13.99
N GLU A 671 -70.34 -11.96 -13.85
CA GLU A 671 -70.18 -10.51 -14.05
C GLU A 671 -69.29 -9.87 -12.99
N LEU A 672 -69.41 -10.28 -11.71
CA LEU A 672 -68.53 -9.83 -10.63
C LEU A 672 -67.09 -10.33 -10.82
N VAL A 673 -66.90 -11.55 -11.30
CA VAL A 673 -65.57 -12.09 -11.64
C VAL A 673 -64.98 -11.30 -12.79
N ALA A 674 -65.74 -11.05 -13.85
CA ALA A 674 -65.29 -10.22 -14.98
C ALA A 674 -64.93 -8.78 -14.55
N SER A 675 -65.76 -8.16 -13.70
CA SER A 675 -65.48 -6.82 -13.16
C SER A 675 -64.23 -6.80 -12.26
N ASN A 676 -64.02 -7.86 -11.47
CA ASN A 676 -62.79 -8.01 -10.70
C ASN A 676 -61.56 -8.22 -11.60
N GLU A 677 -61.67 -9.00 -12.67
CA GLU A 677 -60.59 -9.18 -13.65
C GLU A 677 -60.24 -7.84 -14.33
N GLU A 678 -61.23 -7.03 -14.70
CA GLU A 678 -61.02 -5.70 -15.26
C GLU A 678 -60.39 -4.72 -14.24
N LEU A 679 -60.83 -4.74 -12.98
CA LEU A 679 -60.20 -3.97 -11.90
C LEU A 679 -58.78 -4.44 -11.59
N GLN A 680 -58.51 -5.73 -11.68
CA GLN A 680 -57.17 -6.27 -11.52
C GLN A 680 -56.28 -5.82 -12.68
N SER A 681 -56.77 -5.89 -13.91
CA SER A 681 -56.06 -5.43 -15.10
C SER A 681 -55.73 -3.93 -15.04
N THR A 682 -56.67 -3.08 -14.63
CA THR A 682 -56.41 -1.63 -14.48
C THR A 682 -55.43 -1.32 -13.35
N ASN A 683 -55.43 -2.09 -12.26
CA ASN A 683 -54.40 -1.98 -11.21
C ASN A 683 -53.02 -2.42 -11.71
N GLU A 684 -52.94 -3.48 -12.52
CA GLU A 684 -51.70 -3.93 -13.15
C GLU A 684 -51.15 -2.87 -14.13
N GLU A 685 -52.01 -2.23 -14.93
CA GLU A 685 -51.61 -1.12 -15.81
C GLU A 685 -51.12 0.11 -15.02
N LEU A 686 -51.81 0.50 -13.94
CA LEU A 686 -51.36 1.60 -13.08
C LEU A 686 -50.04 1.29 -12.37
N HIS A 687 -49.83 0.04 -11.96
CA HIS A 687 -48.55 -0.38 -11.41
C HIS A 687 -47.45 -0.30 -12.47
N SER A 688 -47.72 -0.74 -13.69
CA SER A 688 -46.78 -0.63 -14.83
C SER A 688 -46.38 0.82 -15.13
N VAL A 689 -47.34 1.75 -15.21
CA VAL A 689 -47.07 3.17 -15.47
C VAL A 689 -46.26 3.81 -14.33
N ASN A 690 -46.57 3.44 -13.08
CA ASN A 690 -45.78 3.90 -11.95
C ASN A 690 -44.33 3.38 -12.02
N GLU A 691 -44.13 2.11 -12.36
CA GLU A 691 -42.78 1.54 -12.55
C GLU A 691 -42.02 2.25 -13.68
N GLU A 692 -42.68 2.60 -14.79
CA GLU A 692 -42.08 3.37 -15.88
C GLU A 692 -41.67 4.78 -15.43
N LEU A 693 -42.55 5.49 -14.70
CA LEU A 693 -42.25 6.82 -14.16
C LEU A 693 -41.09 6.80 -13.17
N TYR A 694 -41.04 5.82 -12.26
CA TYR A 694 -39.90 5.68 -11.34
C TYR A 694 -38.60 5.39 -12.10
N THR A 695 -38.67 4.62 -13.18
CA THR A 695 -37.53 4.32 -14.04
C THR A 695 -37.02 5.58 -14.75
N VAL A 696 -37.90 6.34 -15.40
CA VAL A 696 -37.54 7.59 -16.11
C VAL A 696 -37.01 8.65 -15.14
N ASN A 697 -37.62 8.79 -13.96
CA ASN A 697 -37.15 9.73 -12.96
C ASN A 697 -35.77 9.33 -12.42
N SER A 698 -35.55 8.04 -12.17
CA SER A 698 -34.22 7.52 -11.82
C SER A 698 -33.19 7.80 -12.93
N GLU A 699 -33.57 7.65 -14.20
CA GLU A 699 -32.71 7.96 -15.33
C GLU A 699 -32.34 9.45 -15.40
N HIS A 700 -33.31 10.36 -15.27
CA HIS A 700 -33.06 11.81 -15.21
C HIS A 700 -32.20 12.19 -14.02
N GLN A 701 -32.46 11.63 -12.84
CA GLN A 701 -31.65 11.85 -11.63
C GLN A 701 -30.22 11.36 -11.80
N ASN A 702 -30.01 10.24 -12.50
CA ASN A 702 -28.69 9.75 -12.86
C ASN A 702 -28.02 10.68 -13.88
N LYS A 703 -28.75 11.17 -14.89
CA LYS A 703 -28.21 12.11 -15.90
C LYS A 703 -27.80 13.44 -15.27
N ILE A 704 -28.61 13.98 -14.36
CA ILE A 704 -28.29 15.20 -13.62
C ILE A 704 -27.06 14.97 -12.73
N ALA A 705 -26.97 13.83 -12.05
CA ALA A 705 -25.80 13.49 -11.25
C ALA A 705 -24.53 13.38 -12.11
N GLN A 706 -24.60 12.68 -13.24
CA GLN A 706 -23.50 12.56 -14.21
C GLN A 706 -23.06 13.94 -14.73
N LEU A 707 -23.99 14.80 -15.11
CA LEU A 707 -23.67 16.17 -15.55
C LEU A 707 -23.05 17.01 -14.44
N SER A 708 -23.54 16.87 -13.20
CA SER A 708 -22.97 17.56 -12.05
C SER A 708 -21.57 17.06 -11.72
N GLU A 709 -21.32 15.76 -11.83
CA GLU A 709 -20.01 15.14 -11.60
C GLU A 709 -19.02 15.57 -12.69
N LEU A 710 -19.40 15.47 -13.98
CA LEU A 710 -18.62 15.99 -15.11
C LEU A 710 -18.30 17.48 -14.97
N THR A 711 -19.24 18.28 -14.48
CA THR A 711 -19.01 19.71 -14.25
C THR A 711 -18.01 19.93 -13.13
N LYS A 712 -18.13 19.19 -12.01
CA LYS A 712 -17.18 19.24 -10.90
C LYS A 712 -15.79 18.76 -11.32
N ASP A 713 -15.71 17.69 -12.09
CA ASP A 713 -14.44 17.17 -12.61
C ASP A 713 -13.79 18.17 -13.55
N MET A 714 -14.57 18.84 -14.40
CA MET A 714 -14.07 19.91 -15.26
C MET A 714 -13.58 21.12 -14.44
N ASP A 715 -14.29 21.50 -13.38
CA ASP A 715 -13.86 22.56 -12.48
C ASP A 715 -12.58 22.18 -11.71
N ASN A 716 -12.50 20.95 -11.20
CA ASN A 716 -11.33 20.41 -10.53
C ASN A 716 -10.13 20.31 -11.49
N LEU A 717 -10.33 19.87 -12.72
CA LEU A 717 -9.29 19.81 -13.74
C LEU A 717 -8.76 21.22 -14.03
N LEU A 718 -9.65 22.20 -14.22
CA LEU A 718 -9.26 23.60 -14.44
C LEU A 718 -8.56 24.22 -13.23
N GLN A 719 -8.83 23.75 -12.01
CA GLN A 719 -8.12 24.18 -10.80
C GLN A 719 -6.75 23.51 -10.64
N CYS A 720 -6.68 22.19 -10.79
CA CYS A 720 -5.47 21.39 -10.60
C CYS A 720 -4.42 21.59 -11.69
N THR A 721 -4.83 21.97 -12.90
CA THR A 721 -3.89 22.21 -14.00
C THR A 721 -3.12 23.53 -13.86
N GLU A 722 -3.48 24.37 -12.89
CA GLU A 722 -2.86 25.69 -12.61
C GLU A 722 -2.73 26.61 -13.84
N VAL A 723 -3.51 26.35 -14.90
CA VAL A 723 -3.45 27.11 -16.15
C VAL A 723 -4.17 28.43 -15.97
N HIS A 724 -3.54 29.51 -16.38
CA HIS A 724 -4.15 30.84 -16.33
C HIS A 724 -5.01 31.03 -17.58
N THR A 725 -6.27 30.57 -17.53
CA THR A 725 -7.20 30.58 -18.67
C THR A 725 -8.46 31.43 -18.44
N VAL A 726 -8.83 32.24 -19.44
CA VAL A 726 -10.09 33.00 -19.54
C VAL A 726 -10.87 32.60 -20.79
N PHE A 727 -12.16 32.28 -20.62
CA PHE A 727 -13.11 32.03 -21.71
C PHE A 727 -13.95 33.29 -21.94
N LEU A 728 -13.99 33.76 -23.19
CA LEU A 728 -14.71 34.94 -23.62
C LEU A 728 -15.77 34.59 -24.67
N ASP A 729 -16.88 35.34 -24.70
CA ASP A 729 -17.85 35.30 -25.81
C ASP A 729 -17.48 36.25 -26.96
N ARG A 730 -18.34 36.33 -27.99
CA ARG A 730 -18.15 37.22 -29.16
C ARG A 730 -18.12 38.70 -28.78
N GLU A 731 -18.79 39.09 -27.70
CA GLU A 731 -18.84 40.47 -27.19
C GLU A 731 -17.72 40.78 -26.18
N LEU A 732 -16.72 39.90 -26.05
CA LEU A 732 -15.59 39.98 -25.12
C LEU A 732 -15.99 39.91 -23.64
N ARG A 733 -17.15 39.31 -23.33
CA ARG A 733 -17.59 39.08 -21.95
C ARG A 733 -17.06 37.76 -21.41
N ILE A 734 -16.72 37.76 -20.13
CA ILE A 734 -16.18 36.62 -19.42
C ILE A 734 -17.26 35.55 -19.25
N ARG A 735 -17.09 34.39 -19.87
CA ARG A 735 -17.97 33.22 -19.70
C ARG A 735 -17.54 32.36 -18.51
N LYS A 736 -16.23 32.18 -18.37
CA LYS A 736 -15.60 31.37 -17.32
C LYS A 736 -14.14 31.77 -17.22
N PHE A 737 -13.55 31.63 -16.04
CA PHE A 737 -12.12 31.82 -15.85
C PHE A 737 -11.61 30.86 -14.78
N THR A 738 -10.32 30.58 -14.84
CA THR A 738 -9.61 29.76 -13.84
C THR A 738 -9.24 30.60 -12.63
N PRO A 739 -9.18 30.06 -11.41
CA PRO A 739 -8.80 30.86 -10.24
C PRO A 739 -7.41 31.50 -10.36
N ARG A 740 -6.46 30.83 -11.01
CA ARG A 740 -5.09 31.36 -11.20
C ARG A 740 -5.05 32.62 -12.07
N VAL A 741 -5.81 32.67 -13.16
CA VAL A 741 -5.85 33.88 -14.01
C VAL A 741 -6.53 35.07 -13.33
N ALA A 742 -7.37 34.80 -12.32
CA ALA A 742 -7.99 35.85 -11.52
C ALA A 742 -6.95 36.70 -10.79
N GLU A 743 -5.75 36.17 -10.52
CA GLU A 743 -4.67 36.91 -9.87
C GLU A 743 -3.99 37.91 -10.83
N SER A 744 -3.86 37.57 -12.13
CA SER A 744 -3.26 38.47 -13.15
C SER A 744 -4.22 39.55 -13.66
N PHE A 745 -5.53 39.29 -13.62
CA PHE A 745 -6.58 40.20 -14.09
C PHE A 745 -7.48 40.76 -12.97
N ASN A 746 -7.21 40.41 -11.71
CA ASN A 746 -7.98 40.79 -10.52
C ASN A 746 -9.49 40.47 -10.61
N PHE A 747 -9.85 39.28 -11.12
CA PHE A 747 -11.25 38.87 -11.26
C PHE A 747 -11.87 38.39 -9.95
N LEU A 748 -13.17 38.66 -9.76
CA LEU A 748 -14.00 38.07 -8.71
C LEU A 748 -15.02 37.09 -9.34
N PRO A 749 -15.51 36.07 -8.61
CA PRO A 749 -16.49 35.10 -9.14
C PRO A 749 -17.77 35.73 -9.72
N GLN A 750 -18.17 36.89 -9.21
CA GLN A 750 -19.33 37.66 -9.67
C GLN A 750 -19.11 38.45 -10.97
N ASP A 751 -17.89 38.48 -11.51
CA ASP A 751 -17.54 39.25 -12.71
C ASP A 751 -17.82 38.51 -14.02
N ILE A 752 -18.32 37.26 -13.93
CA ILE A 752 -18.84 36.51 -15.08
C ILE A 752 -19.95 37.34 -15.77
N GLY A 753 -19.85 37.48 -17.09
CA GLY A 753 -20.75 38.29 -17.93
C GLY A 753 -20.31 39.75 -18.14
N ARG A 754 -19.25 40.21 -17.46
CA ARG A 754 -18.63 41.53 -17.71
C ARG A 754 -17.59 41.47 -18.82
N ARG A 755 -17.37 42.60 -19.49
CA ARG A 755 -16.39 42.71 -20.58
C ARG A 755 -14.96 42.77 -20.06
N ILE A 756 -14.04 42.05 -20.70
CA ILE A 756 -12.63 41.97 -20.28
C ILE A 756 -11.90 43.33 -20.35
N ASP A 757 -12.35 44.24 -21.22
CA ASP A 757 -11.80 45.60 -21.38
C ASP A 757 -12.04 46.52 -20.17
N SER A 758 -12.96 46.14 -19.27
CA SER A 758 -13.28 46.90 -18.06
C SER A 758 -12.32 46.64 -16.88
N PHE A 759 -11.38 45.70 -17.03
CA PHE A 759 -10.46 45.28 -15.97
C PHE A 759 -9.02 45.76 -16.22
N THR A 760 -8.32 46.11 -15.14
CA THR A 760 -6.87 46.39 -15.17
C THR A 760 -6.10 45.08 -15.00
N HIS A 761 -4.97 44.94 -15.70
CA HIS A 761 -4.17 43.71 -15.72
C HIS A 761 -2.68 44.02 -15.53
N SER A 762 -1.94 43.07 -14.96
CA SER A 762 -0.49 43.16 -14.67
C SER A 762 0.41 42.84 -15.87
N ILE A 763 -0.16 42.31 -16.95
CA ILE A 763 0.55 41.82 -18.13
C ILE A 763 0.99 43.00 -19.00
N GLU A 764 2.27 43.05 -19.35
CA GLU A 764 2.85 44.03 -20.27
C GLU A 764 2.49 43.65 -21.72
N CYS A 765 1.27 43.98 -22.15
CA CYS A 765 0.78 43.75 -23.50
C CYS A 765 -0.03 44.94 -24.01
N ASP A 766 0.44 45.54 -25.11
CA ASP A 766 -0.28 46.64 -25.76
C ASP A 766 -1.54 46.12 -26.47
N GLN A 767 -2.66 46.83 -26.27
CA GLN A 767 -3.93 46.62 -26.97
C GLN A 767 -4.48 45.18 -26.90
N LEU A 768 -4.40 44.53 -25.74
CA LEU A 768 -4.86 43.14 -25.52
C LEU A 768 -6.28 42.87 -26.07
N ALA A 769 -7.25 43.75 -25.79
CA ALA A 769 -8.63 43.60 -26.28
C ALA A 769 -8.72 43.61 -27.82
N ALA A 770 -7.91 44.42 -28.50
CA ALA A 770 -7.87 44.46 -29.96
C ALA A 770 -7.25 43.19 -30.54
N LYS A 771 -6.24 42.60 -29.87
CA LYS A 771 -5.66 41.31 -30.25
C LYS A 771 -6.68 40.18 -30.12
N ILE A 772 -7.47 40.16 -29.04
CA ILE A 772 -8.56 39.18 -28.85
C ILE A 772 -9.63 39.33 -29.95
N ASP A 773 -10.09 40.56 -30.20
CA ASP A 773 -11.08 40.86 -31.26
C ASP A 773 -10.54 40.51 -32.66
N ALA A 774 -9.24 40.69 -32.91
CA ALA A 774 -8.59 40.23 -34.13
C ALA A 774 -8.60 38.70 -34.27
N VAL A 775 -8.40 37.94 -33.18
CA VAL A 775 -8.48 36.46 -33.20
C VAL A 775 -9.92 35.99 -33.44
N ILE A 776 -10.91 36.63 -32.83
CA ILE A 776 -12.33 36.30 -33.06
C ILE A 776 -12.70 36.55 -34.54
N ARG A 777 -12.25 37.67 -35.13
CA ARG A 777 -12.55 37.99 -36.55
C ARG A 777 -11.75 37.20 -37.57
N SER A 778 -10.47 36.92 -37.30
CA SER A 778 -9.57 36.22 -38.23
C SER A 778 -9.66 34.71 -38.11
N GLY A 779 -10.05 34.19 -36.94
CA GLY A 779 -10.07 32.76 -36.64
C GLY A 779 -8.69 32.10 -36.54
N LEU A 780 -7.61 32.89 -36.49
CA LEU A 780 -6.23 32.44 -36.34
C LEU A 780 -5.76 32.63 -34.90
N SER A 781 -5.00 31.67 -34.38
CA SER A 781 -4.38 31.77 -33.06
C SER A 781 -3.28 32.82 -33.03
N TYR A 782 -3.11 33.49 -31.89
CA TYR A 782 -2.05 34.45 -31.65
C TYR A 782 -1.22 34.03 -30.43
N GLU A 783 0.11 34.04 -30.56
CA GLU A 783 1.04 33.72 -29.47
C GLU A 783 2.09 34.83 -29.32
N GLU A 784 2.42 35.18 -28.08
CA GLU A 784 3.41 36.21 -27.76
C GLU A 784 4.04 35.95 -26.38
N GLU A 785 5.36 36.11 -26.27
CA GLU A 785 6.03 36.14 -24.97
C GLU A 785 5.77 37.51 -24.33
N VAL A 786 5.14 37.48 -23.15
CA VAL A 786 4.77 38.67 -22.38
C VAL A 786 5.37 38.58 -20.99
N ARG A 787 5.59 39.74 -20.37
CA ARG A 787 6.06 39.82 -18.99
C ARG A 787 4.91 40.24 -18.09
N ASP A 788 4.72 39.53 -16.99
CA ASP A 788 3.92 40.00 -15.87
C ASP A 788 4.84 40.79 -14.94
N LYS A 789 4.41 42.02 -14.57
CA LYS A 789 5.19 42.94 -13.73
C LYS A 789 5.58 42.33 -12.38
N GLU A 790 4.80 41.39 -11.86
CA GLU A 790 5.05 40.78 -10.54
C GLU A 790 5.52 39.32 -10.63
N ARG A 791 5.22 38.62 -11.74
CA ARG A 791 5.27 37.14 -11.78
C ARG A 791 6.21 36.55 -12.83
N GLY A 792 6.95 37.36 -13.56
CA GLY A 792 8.00 36.89 -14.48
C GLY A 792 7.52 36.74 -15.92
N ASN A 793 8.08 35.76 -16.65
CA ASN A 793 7.85 35.62 -18.09
C ASN A 793 6.75 34.58 -18.36
N PHE A 794 5.78 34.97 -19.19
CA PHE A 794 4.67 34.12 -19.63
C PHE A 794 4.61 34.02 -21.15
N LEU A 795 4.15 32.90 -21.66
CA LEU A 795 3.69 32.76 -23.03
C LEU A 795 2.18 32.99 -23.05
N MET A 796 1.75 34.09 -23.64
CA MET A 796 0.34 34.40 -23.86
C MET A 796 -0.12 33.77 -25.16
N ARG A 797 -1.23 33.02 -25.10
CA ARG A 797 -1.88 32.45 -26.28
C ARG A 797 -3.34 32.86 -26.32
N ILE A 798 -3.80 33.26 -27.49
CA ILE A 798 -5.19 33.62 -27.76
C ILE A 798 -5.69 32.68 -28.87
N LEU A 799 -6.68 31.87 -28.53
CA LEU A 799 -7.21 30.81 -29.38
C LEU A 799 -8.69 31.08 -29.69
N PRO A 800 -9.17 30.87 -30.93
CA PRO A 800 -10.58 31.01 -31.24
C PRO A 800 -11.40 29.87 -30.61
N TYR A 801 -12.50 30.19 -29.93
CA TYR A 801 -13.40 29.21 -29.34
C TYR A 801 -14.54 28.88 -30.31
N ARG A 802 -14.67 27.61 -30.70
CA ARG A 802 -15.66 27.13 -31.70
C ARG A 802 -16.61 26.13 -31.06
N THR A 803 -17.91 26.28 -31.32
CA THR A 803 -18.93 25.31 -30.85
C THR A 803 -19.14 24.20 -31.88
N ALA A 804 -19.20 22.95 -31.42
CA ALA A 804 -19.24 21.74 -32.27
C ALA A 804 -20.44 21.66 -33.24
N ALA A 805 -21.49 22.48 -33.08
CA ALA A 805 -22.67 22.49 -33.94
C ALA A 805 -22.44 23.14 -35.33
N SER A 806 -21.26 23.67 -35.61
CA SER A 806 -20.93 24.28 -36.90
C SER A 806 -19.54 23.84 -37.37
N ALA A 807 -19.43 22.58 -37.75
CA ALA A 807 -18.27 21.99 -38.43
C ALA A 807 -18.08 22.49 -39.88
N SER A 808 -18.52 23.71 -40.20
CA SER A 808 -18.18 24.41 -41.44
C SER A 808 -17.13 25.46 -41.11
N GLN A 809 -16.03 25.48 -41.85
CA GLN A 809 -14.90 26.42 -41.70
C GLN A 809 -15.26 27.85 -42.17
N SER A 810 -16.49 28.31 -41.94
CA SER A 810 -16.88 29.70 -42.14
C SER A 810 -16.55 30.51 -40.88
N ALA A 811 -16.14 31.77 -41.05
CA ALA A 811 -15.85 32.70 -39.94
C ALA A 811 -17.04 32.92 -38.98
N ASP A 812 -18.22 32.40 -39.31
CA ASP A 812 -19.47 32.55 -38.54
C ASP A 812 -19.65 31.51 -37.42
N CYS A 813 -18.71 30.57 -37.25
CA CYS A 813 -18.75 29.51 -36.21
C CYS A 813 -17.89 29.79 -34.96
N ILE A 814 -17.30 30.98 -34.86
CA ILE A 814 -16.47 31.38 -33.71
C ILE A 814 -17.36 32.03 -32.65
N ASP A 815 -17.55 31.36 -31.51
CA ASP A 815 -18.40 31.82 -30.42
C ASP A 815 -17.66 32.64 -29.35
N GLY A 816 -16.36 32.86 -29.56
CA GLY A 816 -15.54 33.74 -28.74
C GLY A 816 -14.06 33.38 -28.79
N ALA A 817 -13.35 33.65 -27.69
CA ALA A 817 -11.91 33.41 -27.60
C ALA A 817 -11.51 32.82 -26.25
N LEU A 818 -10.42 32.05 -26.27
CA LEU A 818 -9.74 31.51 -25.10
C LEU A 818 -8.40 32.20 -24.96
N LEU A 819 -8.16 32.87 -23.84
CA LEU A 819 -6.88 33.46 -23.50
C LEU A 819 -6.18 32.60 -22.45
N THR A 820 -4.95 32.16 -22.73
CA THR A 820 -4.14 31.38 -21.79
C THR A 820 -2.79 32.05 -21.54
N LEU A 821 -2.30 31.98 -20.29
CA LEU A 821 -0.94 32.35 -19.93
C LEU A 821 -0.23 31.12 -19.38
N VAL A 822 0.92 30.80 -19.97
CA VAL A 822 1.77 29.68 -19.54
C VAL A 822 3.06 30.25 -18.97
N GLU A 823 3.38 29.94 -17.72
CA GLU A 823 4.62 30.40 -17.11
C GLU A 823 5.83 29.74 -17.80
N ILE A 824 6.76 30.55 -18.29
CA ILE A 824 7.98 30.09 -18.98
C ILE A 824 9.26 30.54 -18.28
N THR A 825 9.17 31.10 -17.07
CA THR A 825 10.31 31.64 -16.32
C THR A 825 11.42 30.61 -16.14
N LYS A 826 11.12 29.45 -15.55
CA LYS A 826 12.12 28.37 -15.31
C LYS A 826 12.68 27.79 -16.60
N LEU A 827 11.84 27.68 -17.64
CA LEU A 827 12.27 27.16 -18.94
C LEU A 827 13.29 28.11 -19.59
N LYS A 828 13.06 29.42 -19.46
CA LYS A 828 13.96 30.46 -19.99
C LYS A 828 15.30 30.47 -19.25
N GLU A 829 15.27 30.42 -17.92
CA GLU A 829 16.48 30.32 -17.09
C GLU A 829 17.32 29.09 -17.42
N ALA A 830 16.68 27.92 -17.59
CA ALA A 830 17.37 26.69 -17.96
C ALA A 830 17.94 26.74 -19.39
N SER A 831 17.21 27.34 -20.33
CA SER A 831 17.68 27.53 -21.71
C SER A 831 18.91 28.44 -21.77
N ASP A 832 18.87 29.55 -21.04
CA ASP A 832 19.98 30.52 -20.97
C ASP A 832 21.21 29.89 -20.32
N ALA A 833 21.03 29.14 -19.22
CA ALA A 833 22.12 28.42 -18.56
C ALA A 833 22.77 27.36 -19.46
N LEU A 834 21.96 26.61 -20.21
CA LEU A 834 22.46 25.61 -21.16
C LEU A 834 23.22 26.27 -22.31
N GLN A 835 22.71 27.37 -22.85
CA GLN A 835 23.39 28.10 -23.92
C GLN A 835 24.76 28.63 -23.46
N GLU A 836 24.87 29.12 -22.23
CA GLU A 836 26.16 29.56 -21.70
C GLU A 836 27.13 28.39 -21.50
N SER A 837 26.66 27.24 -21.01
CA SER A 837 27.47 26.02 -20.91
C SER A 837 27.98 25.54 -22.27
N VAL A 838 27.13 25.56 -23.30
CA VAL A 838 27.52 25.19 -24.67
C VAL A 838 28.57 26.16 -25.22
N ARG A 839 28.39 27.47 -25.02
CA ARG A 839 29.38 28.48 -25.42
C ARG A 839 30.72 28.29 -24.73
N GLN A 840 30.73 27.95 -23.44
CA GLN A 840 31.96 27.66 -22.70
C GLN A 840 32.68 26.43 -23.24
N ARG A 841 31.95 25.35 -23.52
CA ARG A 841 32.49 24.12 -24.13
C ARG A 841 33.09 24.38 -25.52
N ASP A 842 32.39 25.13 -26.36
CA ASP A 842 32.83 25.38 -27.73
C ASP A 842 34.09 26.28 -27.75
N ARG A 843 34.21 27.25 -26.83
CA ARG A 843 35.45 28.01 -26.61
C ARG A 843 36.61 27.11 -26.15
N PHE A 844 36.35 26.15 -25.25
CA PHE A 844 37.35 25.19 -24.79
C PHE A 844 37.93 24.34 -25.93
N LEU A 845 37.06 23.76 -26.77
CA LEU A 845 37.49 22.94 -27.91
C LEU A 845 38.32 23.73 -28.93
N ALA A 846 37.97 24.99 -29.18
CA ALA A 846 38.70 25.87 -30.07
C ALA A 846 40.11 26.19 -29.53
N MET A 847 40.24 26.52 -28.24
CA MET A 847 41.52 26.81 -27.60
C MET A 847 42.43 25.58 -27.55
N LEU A 848 41.91 24.43 -27.12
CA LEU A 848 42.63 23.15 -27.09
C LEU A 848 43.23 22.80 -28.46
N SER A 849 42.41 22.94 -29.51
CA SER A 849 42.82 22.63 -30.88
C SER A 849 43.98 23.50 -31.34
N HIS A 850 44.01 24.77 -30.94
CA HIS A 850 45.10 25.69 -31.27
C HIS A 850 46.39 25.36 -30.51
N GLU A 851 46.29 25.10 -29.20
CA GLU A 851 47.44 24.82 -28.32
C GLU A 851 48.11 23.47 -28.62
N LEU A 852 47.37 22.46 -29.10
CA LEU A 852 47.94 21.19 -29.55
C LEU A 852 48.52 21.25 -30.97
N ARG A 853 47.89 22.03 -31.88
CA ARG A 853 48.33 22.14 -33.27
C ARG A 853 49.72 22.77 -33.40
N ASN A 854 50.04 23.75 -32.55
CA ASN A 854 51.31 24.49 -32.60
C ASN A 854 52.56 23.62 -32.32
N PRO A 855 52.65 22.87 -31.20
CA PRO A 855 53.78 21.98 -30.94
C PRO A 855 53.82 20.84 -31.97
N LEU A 856 52.66 20.29 -32.36
CA LEU A 856 52.58 19.21 -33.34
C LEU A 856 53.13 19.64 -34.71
N ALA A 857 52.75 20.83 -35.20
CA ALA A 857 53.29 21.37 -36.45
C ALA A 857 54.82 21.52 -36.39
N THR A 858 55.35 21.98 -35.26
CA THR A 858 56.80 22.14 -35.06
C THR A 858 57.54 20.79 -35.06
N ILE A 859 56.96 19.76 -34.43
CA ILE A 859 57.49 18.38 -34.44
C ILE A 859 57.50 17.84 -35.87
N VAL A 860 56.38 17.97 -36.59
CA VAL A 860 56.24 17.49 -37.97
C VAL A 860 57.23 18.19 -38.90
N HIS A 861 57.41 19.50 -38.78
CA HIS A 861 58.39 20.24 -39.58
C HIS A 861 59.83 19.80 -39.29
N ALA A 862 60.23 19.66 -38.02
CA ALA A 862 61.55 19.20 -37.65
C ALA A 862 61.81 17.74 -38.12
N ALA A 863 60.81 16.86 -38.01
CA ALA A 863 60.90 15.49 -38.50
C ALA A 863 61.03 15.43 -40.04
N HIS A 864 60.32 16.29 -40.77
CA HIS A 864 60.40 16.36 -42.23
C HIS A 864 61.79 16.85 -42.71
N LEU A 865 62.41 17.77 -41.97
CA LEU A 865 63.80 18.21 -42.23
C LEU A 865 64.80 17.07 -42.02
N LEU A 866 64.64 16.30 -40.93
CA LEU A 866 65.47 15.12 -40.67
C LEU A 866 65.32 14.03 -41.75
N ALA A 867 64.10 13.81 -42.26
CA ALA A 867 63.82 12.81 -43.29
C ALA A 867 64.41 13.15 -44.68
N ARG A 868 64.65 14.43 -44.97
CA ARG A 868 65.20 14.89 -46.27
C ARG A 868 66.72 14.85 -46.37
N GLY A 869 67.44 14.60 -45.27
CA GLY A 869 68.91 14.56 -45.26
C GLY A 869 69.60 15.90 -45.53
N GLU A 870 68.85 17.00 -45.68
CA GLU A 870 69.37 18.37 -45.82
C GLU A 870 69.61 18.96 -44.43
N VAL A 871 70.71 18.57 -43.78
CA VAL A 871 71.12 19.19 -42.51
C VAL A 871 72.51 19.82 -42.67
N PRO A 872 72.59 21.15 -42.85
CA PRO A 872 73.81 21.89 -42.57
C PRO A 872 73.90 22.14 -41.05
N SER A 873 74.98 21.67 -40.45
CA SER A 873 75.52 21.93 -39.11
C SER A 873 74.85 21.40 -37.83
N ASP A 874 73.52 21.20 -37.66
CA ASP A 874 73.02 20.80 -36.32
C ASP A 874 71.83 19.80 -36.32
N PHE A 875 72.10 18.53 -36.65
CA PHE A 875 71.18 17.40 -36.41
C PHE A 875 70.69 17.35 -34.96
N SER A 876 71.56 17.75 -34.02
CA SER A 876 71.26 17.84 -32.59
C SER A 876 70.13 18.82 -32.29
N GLU A 877 70.02 19.92 -33.05
CA GLU A 877 69.03 20.97 -32.79
C GLU A 877 67.62 20.55 -33.22
N ALA A 878 67.48 19.91 -34.39
CA ALA A 878 66.19 19.37 -34.85
C ALA A 878 65.66 18.28 -33.88
N VAL A 879 66.52 17.38 -33.42
CA VAL A 879 66.17 16.37 -32.41
C VAL A 879 65.83 17.02 -31.06
N ALA A 880 66.56 18.06 -30.65
CA ALA A 880 66.27 18.79 -29.43
C ALA A 880 64.93 19.56 -29.49
N ILE A 881 64.56 20.09 -30.66
CA ILE A 881 63.25 20.72 -30.90
C ILE A 881 62.14 19.69 -30.77
N ILE A 882 62.25 18.53 -31.45
CA ILE A 882 61.26 17.44 -31.36
C ILE A 882 61.10 17.02 -29.90
N ARG A 883 62.20 16.74 -29.19
CA ARG A 883 62.15 16.32 -27.78
C ARG A 883 61.49 17.36 -26.89
N ARG A 884 61.82 18.64 -27.05
CA ARG A 884 61.24 19.74 -26.24
C ARG A 884 59.74 19.90 -26.49
N GLN A 885 59.32 19.86 -27.76
CA GLN A 885 57.90 20.03 -28.13
C GLN A 885 57.07 18.81 -27.74
N SER A 886 57.60 17.58 -27.87
CA SER A 886 56.92 16.36 -27.40
C SER A 886 56.75 16.36 -25.88
N GLN A 887 57.79 16.75 -25.14
CA GLN A 887 57.70 16.86 -23.68
C GLN A 887 56.67 17.91 -23.27
N HIS A 888 56.65 19.06 -23.96
CA HIS A 888 55.66 20.12 -23.71
C HIS A 888 54.22 19.62 -23.95
N MET A 889 53.99 18.90 -25.05
CA MET A 889 52.68 18.34 -25.37
C MET A 889 52.23 17.28 -24.36
N SER A 890 53.15 16.43 -23.86
CA SER A 890 52.85 15.48 -22.78
C SER A 890 52.39 16.20 -21.52
N THR A 891 53.13 17.23 -21.08
CA THR A 891 52.75 18.00 -19.88
C THR A 891 51.39 18.70 -20.06
N LEU A 892 51.10 19.26 -21.23
CA LEU A 892 49.80 19.87 -21.50
C LEU A 892 48.65 18.86 -21.45
N LEU A 893 48.86 17.66 -22.00
CA LEU A 893 47.87 16.58 -21.96
C LEU A 893 47.67 16.05 -20.54
N ASP A 894 48.75 15.86 -19.78
CA ASP A 894 48.70 15.43 -18.39
C ASP A 894 47.94 16.44 -17.51
N ASP A 895 48.19 17.75 -17.68
CA ASP A 895 47.48 18.81 -16.96
C ASP A 895 45.98 18.85 -17.30
N LEU A 896 45.61 18.60 -18.56
CA LEU A 896 44.22 18.50 -19.00
C LEU A 896 43.52 17.25 -18.47
N LEU A 897 44.21 16.12 -18.46
CA LEU A 897 43.71 14.87 -17.90
C LEU A 897 43.52 14.99 -16.39
N ASP A 898 44.45 15.63 -15.69
CA ASP A 898 44.30 15.91 -14.26
C ASP A 898 43.09 16.82 -14.01
N VAL A 899 42.88 17.89 -14.78
CA VAL A 899 41.71 18.77 -14.59
C VAL A 899 40.38 18.12 -14.94
N THR A 900 40.31 17.31 -15.99
CA THR A 900 39.10 16.54 -16.31
C THR A 900 38.80 15.48 -15.25
N ARG A 901 39.83 14.86 -14.66
CA ARG A 901 39.67 13.95 -13.52
C ARG A 901 39.22 14.69 -12.26
N VAL A 902 39.69 15.92 -12.03
CA VAL A 902 39.22 16.79 -10.94
C VAL A 902 37.74 17.14 -11.12
N SER A 903 37.34 17.65 -12.30
CA SER A 903 35.96 18.07 -12.54
C SER A 903 34.95 16.92 -12.47
N GLN A 904 35.42 15.68 -12.69
CA GLN A 904 34.62 14.46 -12.55
C GLN A 904 34.69 13.84 -11.14
N GLY A 905 35.44 14.44 -10.20
CA GLY A 905 35.62 13.90 -8.85
C GLY A 905 36.43 12.60 -8.77
N LYS A 906 37.22 12.27 -9.80
CA LYS A 906 37.93 10.98 -9.94
C LYS A 906 39.37 11.00 -9.43
N ILE A 907 39.94 12.14 -9.05
CA ILE A 907 41.28 12.17 -8.42
C ILE A 907 41.17 11.69 -6.98
N GLN A 908 41.72 10.51 -6.70
CA GLN A 908 41.97 10.05 -5.34
C GLN A 908 43.41 10.37 -4.94
N ILE A 909 43.57 11.09 -3.82
CA ILE A 909 44.89 11.37 -3.22
C ILE A 909 45.11 10.39 -2.08
N GLN A 910 46.18 9.60 -2.14
CA GLN A 910 46.63 8.83 -0.99
C GLN A 910 47.25 9.79 0.03
N LYS A 911 46.51 10.10 1.09
CA LYS A 911 46.94 11.04 2.13
C LYS A 911 47.82 10.34 3.17
N ARG A 912 49.13 10.60 3.13
CA ARG A 912 50.11 10.13 4.13
C ARG A 912 50.82 11.33 4.78
N PRO A 913 51.24 11.25 6.05
CA PRO A 913 52.11 12.28 6.62
C PRO A 913 53.42 12.37 5.82
N PHE A 914 53.80 13.58 5.41
CA PHE A 914 55.09 13.84 4.78
C PHE A 914 55.64 15.20 5.23
N ASP A 915 56.96 15.39 5.14
CA ASP A 915 57.60 16.68 5.39
C ASP A 915 57.39 17.62 4.21
N LEU A 916 56.65 18.71 4.45
CA LEU A 916 56.37 19.74 3.45
C LEU A 916 57.64 20.43 2.98
N LEU A 917 58.67 20.57 3.83
CA LEU A 917 59.94 21.20 3.46
C LEU A 917 60.65 20.45 2.33
N ASP A 918 60.58 19.12 2.32
CA ASP A 918 61.19 18.30 1.27
C ASP A 918 60.45 18.49 -0.07
N ALA A 919 59.12 18.59 -0.06
CA ALA A 919 58.35 18.90 -1.27
C ALA A 919 58.72 20.29 -1.83
N LEU A 920 58.86 21.30 -0.95
CA LEU A 920 59.24 22.66 -1.33
C LEU A 920 60.67 22.73 -1.89
N ARG A 921 61.64 22.05 -1.27
CA ARG A 921 63.03 21.98 -1.76
C ARG A 921 63.10 21.36 -3.14
N ASN A 922 62.41 20.23 -3.33
CA ASN A 922 62.35 19.56 -4.63
C ASN A 922 61.68 20.42 -5.71
N ALA A 923 60.65 21.21 -5.34
CA ALA A 923 60.03 22.16 -6.25
C ALA A 923 60.95 23.35 -6.60
N VAL A 924 61.78 23.82 -5.66
CA VAL A 924 62.80 24.84 -5.95
C VAL A 924 63.85 24.29 -6.90
N GLU A 925 64.32 23.06 -6.68
CA GLU A 925 65.28 22.38 -7.56
C GLU A 925 64.74 22.20 -8.98
N SER A 926 63.47 21.82 -9.14
CA SER A 926 62.85 21.60 -10.45
C SER A 926 62.77 22.88 -11.29
N VAL A 927 62.57 24.05 -10.66
CA VAL A 927 62.46 25.35 -11.34
C VAL A 927 63.80 26.08 -11.44
N GLN A 928 64.85 25.62 -10.73
CA GLN A 928 66.13 26.32 -10.61
C GLN A 928 66.82 26.59 -11.95
N ALA A 929 66.79 25.62 -12.88
CA ALA A 929 67.39 25.77 -14.21
C ALA A 929 66.73 26.91 -15.02
N ARG A 930 65.41 27.05 -14.91
CA ARG A 930 64.63 28.12 -15.56
C ARG A 930 64.93 29.48 -14.95
N CYS A 931 65.00 29.57 -13.61
CA CYS A 931 65.36 30.82 -12.96
C CYS A 931 66.78 31.26 -13.32
N ARG A 932 67.74 30.34 -13.37
CA ARG A 932 69.13 30.63 -13.78
C ARG A 932 69.21 31.16 -15.22
N SER A 933 68.48 30.57 -16.16
CA SER A 933 68.48 31.03 -17.56
C SER A 933 67.88 32.44 -17.74
N ARG A 934 67.01 32.87 -16.81
CA ARG A 934 66.43 34.22 -16.75
C ARG A 934 67.17 35.16 -15.76
N SER A 935 68.29 34.73 -15.20
CA SER A 935 69.06 35.43 -14.16
C SER A 935 68.24 35.79 -12.90
N GLN A 936 67.17 35.04 -12.63
CA GLN A 936 66.33 35.19 -11.44
C GLN A 936 66.87 34.38 -10.27
N HIS A 937 66.59 34.82 -9.04
CA HIS A 937 67.02 34.14 -7.82
C HIS A 937 65.82 33.80 -6.95
N ILE A 938 65.71 32.55 -6.51
CA ILE A 938 64.68 32.12 -5.54
C ILE A 938 65.28 32.26 -4.13
N ARG A 939 64.63 33.05 -3.28
CA ARG A 939 64.92 33.14 -1.84
C ARG A 939 63.96 32.21 -1.11
N PHE A 940 64.47 31.11 -0.58
CA PHE A 940 63.68 30.16 0.20
C PHE A 940 63.88 30.41 1.69
N HIS A 941 62.82 30.88 2.36
CA HIS A 941 62.79 31.11 3.80
C HIS A 941 61.95 30.00 4.46
N ALA A 942 62.62 29.14 5.22
CA ALA A 942 62.01 28.00 5.90
C ALA A 942 62.50 27.86 7.35
N PRO A 943 61.67 27.32 8.26
CA PRO A 943 62.09 26.96 9.61
C PRO A 943 63.12 25.82 9.58
N HIS A 944 63.87 25.67 10.67
CA HIS A 944 64.84 24.58 10.83
C HIS A 944 64.18 23.24 11.19
N GLU A 945 62.94 23.26 11.68
CA GLU A 945 62.17 22.07 12.07
C GLU A 945 61.27 21.60 10.91
N PRO A 946 61.07 20.28 10.74
CA PRO A 946 60.24 19.72 9.67
C PRO A 946 58.76 20.05 9.89
N VAL A 947 58.06 20.44 8.82
CA VAL A 947 56.64 20.80 8.87
C VAL A 947 55.83 19.67 8.27
N TRP A 948 55.12 18.93 9.11
CA TRP A 948 54.41 17.73 8.70
C TRP A 948 52.98 18.05 8.26
N VAL A 949 52.60 17.58 7.07
CA VAL A 949 51.24 17.68 6.52
C VAL A 949 50.76 16.33 6.01
N ARG A 950 49.45 16.11 6.00
CA ARG A 950 48.86 14.84 5.54
C ARG A 950 48.38 14.98 4.09
N GLY A 951 49.00 14.27 3.17
CA GLY A 951 48.70 14.40 1.74
C GLY A 951 49.60 13.57 0.83
N SER A 952 49.78 14.02 -0.40
CA SER A 952 50.65 13.38 -1.39
C SER A 952 51.80 14.31 -1.75
N GLN A 953 53.01 13.94 -1.33
CA GLN A 953 54.24 14.71 -1.60
C GLN A 953 54.43 15.02 -3.10
N PRO A 954 54.24 14.08 -4.07
CA PRO A 954 54.34 14.40 -5.50
C PRO A 954 53.31 15.42 -5.98
N ARG A 955 52.07 15.34 -5.49
CA ARG A 955 51.00 16.29 -5.85
C ARG A 955 51.24 17.67 -5.24
N MET A 956 51.80 17.73 -4.03
CA MET A 956 52.20 18.99 -3.40
C MET A 956 53.38 19.65 -4.12
N LEU A 957 54.36 18.85 -4.56
CA LEU A 957 55.44 19.32 -5.44
C LEU A 957 54.87 19.93 -6.73
N GLN A 958 53.85 19.30 -7.34
CA GLN A 958 53.16 19.82 -8.53
C GLN A 958 52.51 21.19 -8.27
N VAL A 959 51.79 21.36 -7.15
CA VAL A 959 51.20 22.65 -6.73
C VAL A 959 52.26 23.75 -6.66
N VAL A 960 53.34 23.49 -5.93
CA VAL A 960 54.38 24.50 -5.68
C VAL A 960 55.18 24.79 -6.94
N SER A 961 55.48 23.77 -7.74
CA SER A 961 56.15 23.92 -9.03
C SER A 961 55.32 24.77 -10.01
N ASN A 962 54.00 24.62 -10.01
CA ASN A 962 53.09 25.45 -10.83
C ASN A 962 53.13 26.92 -10.39
N LEU A 963 53.10 27.19 -9.08
CA LEU A 963 53.19 28.55 -8.53
C LEU A 963 54.54 29.20 -8.80
N LEU A 964 55.65 28.47 -8.59
CA LEU A 964 57.01 28.98 -8.86
C LEU A 964 57.27 29.21 -10.36
N THR A 965 56.72 28.34 -11.22
CA THR A 965 56.81 28.51 -12.68
C THR A 965 56.05 29.77 -13.12
N ASN A 966 54.87 30.02 -12.55
CA ASN A 966 54.12 31.26 -12.79
C ASN A 966 54.89 32.49 -12.29
N ALA A 967 55.44 32.44 -11.07
CA ALA A 967 56.26 33.52 -10.51
C ALA A 967 57.47 33.85 -11.41
N SER A 968 58.17 32.83 -11.92
CA SER A 968 59.31 33.01 -12.84
C SER A 968 58.89 33.56 -14.20
N LYS A 969 57.75 33.11 -14.73
CA LYS A 969 57.19 33.55 -16.01
C LYS A 969 56.82 35.04 -15.98
N TYR A 970 56.09 35.47 -14.96
CA TYR A 970 55.56 36.84 -14.86
C TYR A 970 56.55 37.84 -14.25
N SER A 971 57.62 37.37 -13.61
CA SER A 971 58.71 38.23 -13.14
C SER A 971 59.67 38.63 -14.25
N PRO A 972 60.21 39.87 -14.23
CA PRO A 972 61.26 40.30 -15.15
C PRO A 972 62.57 39.52 -14.93
N ARG A 973 63.49 39.58 -15.91
CA ARG A 973 64.84 39.02 -15.76
C ARG A 973 65.58 39.72 -14.62
N GLY A 974 66.35 38.97 -13.82
CA GLY A 974 67.05 39.54 -12.66
C GLY A 974 66.23 39.65 -11.38
N ALA A 975 64.90 39.43 -11.44
CA ALA A 975 64.02 39.55 -10.27
C ALA A 975 64.30 38.47 -9.19
N ALA A 976 64.00 38.82 -7.95
CA ALA A 976 63.93 37.87 -6.84
C ALA A 976 62.51 37.31 -6.73
N ILE A 977 62.40 36.00 -6.53
CA ILE A 977 61.15 35.29 -6.20
C ILE A 977 61.30 34.80 -4.78
N GLU A 978 60.34 35.08 -3.91
CA GLU A 978 60.40 34.67 -2.50
C GLU A 978 59.44 33.50 -2.26
N LEU A 979 59.96 32.44 -1.64
CA LEU A 979 59.18 31.29 -1.18
C LEU A 979 59.32 31.22 0.34
N ASN A 980 58.24 31.51 1.04
CA ASN A 980 58.22 31.53 2.51
C ASN A 980 57.29 30.44 3.03
N ILE A 981 57.71 29.74 4.07
CA ILE A 981 56.84 28.82 4.82
C ILE A 981 56.82 29.22 6.29
N GLU A 982 55.62 29.32 6.86
CA GLU A 982 55.39 29.60 8.28
C GLU A 982 54.36 28.62 8.83
N GLU A 983 54.59 28.08 10.02
CA GLU A 983 53.60 27.30 10.76
C GLU A 983 52.92 28.22 11.79
N ARG A 984 51.59 28.33 11.71
CA ARG A 984 50.79 29.14 12.66
C ARG A 984 49.49 28.41 12.99
N ASN A 985 49.17 28.30 14.28
CA ASN A 985 47.87 27.78 14.77
C ASN A 985 47.46 26.40 14.21
N GLY A 986 48.41 25.50 13.97
CA GLY A 986 48.13 24.17 13.41
C GLY A 986 47.96 24.16 11.89
N GLU A 987 48.26 25.26 11.19
CA GLU A 987 48.29 25.35 9.73
C GLU A 987 49.69 25.75 9.23
N ALA A 988 50.12 25.11 8.13
CA ALA A 988 51.29 25.50 7.36
C ALA A 988 50.86 26.49 6.27
N LEU A 989 51.42 27.69 6.30
CA LEU A 989 51.22 28.74 5.31
C LEU A 989 52.44 28.81 4.38
N VAL A 990 52.26 28.45 3.11
CA VAL A 990 53.25 28.61 2.05
C VAL A 990 52.91 29.85 1.23
N ARG A 991 53.87 30.76 1.05
CA ARG A 991 53.72 32.01 0.31
C ARG A 991 54.72 32.06 -0.84
N VAL A 992 54.23 32.30 -2.05
CA VAL A 992 55.04 32.54 -3.24
C VAL A 992 54.84 33.98 -3.66
N ILE A 993 55.90 34.78 -3.61
CA ILE A 993 55.88 36.22 -3.89
C ILE A 993 56.73 36.49 -5.13
N ASP A 994 56.13 37.16 -6.11
CA ASP A 994 56.78 37.55 -7.36
C ASP A 994 56.76 39.07 -7.53
N ALA A 995 57.79 39.61 -8.21
CA ALA A 995 57.90 41.03 -8.54
C ALA A 995 57.45 41.31 -10.00
N GLY A 996 56.46 40.55 -10.47
CA GLY A 996 55.99 40.55 -11.84
C GLY A 996 54.93 41.62 -12.16
N VAL A 997 54.22 41.37 -13.26
CA VAL A 997 53.21 42.28 -13.82
C VAL A 997 51.99 42.50 -12.92
N GLY A 998 51.83 41.75 -11.85
CA GLY A 998 50.67 41.83 -10.95
C GLY A 998 49.37 41.34 -11.60
N ILE A 999 48.32 41.26 -10.79
CA ILE A 999 46.97 40.82 -11.19
C ILE A 999 45.99 42.00 -11.05
N PRO A 1000 45.19 42.32 -12.09
CA PRO A 1000 44.10 43.29 -12.00
C PRO A 1000 43.08 42.93 -10.92
N LEU A 1001 42.57 43.91 -10.17
CA LEU A 1001 41.67 43.70 -9.03
C LEU A 1001 40.39 42.94 -9.39
N ASP A 1002 39.86 43.13 -10.60
CA ASP A 1002 38.67 42.45 -11.14
C ASP A 1002 38.94 41.00 -11.58
N GLN A 1003 40.21 40.60 -11.68
CA GLN A 1003 40.63 39.27 -12.07
C GLN A 1003 41.12 38.41 -10.90
N ILE A 1004 41.40 38.98 -9.72
CA ILE A 1004 41.94 38.25 -8.55
C ILE A 1004 41.08 37.03 -8.16
N GLU A 1005 39.75 37.16 -8.18
CA GLU A 1005 38.86 36.04 -7.83
C GLU A 1005 38.77 34.99 -8.95
N LYS A 1006 39.01 35.41 -10.20
CA LYS A 1006 38.87 34.59 -11.41
C LYS A 1006 40.17 33.91 -11.85
N VAL A 1007 41.33 34.26 -11.29
CA VAL A 1007 42.63 33.66 -11.71
C VAL A 1007 42.72 32.14 -11.47
N PHE A 1008 41.85 31.58 -10.62
CA PHE A 1008 41.76 30.14 -10.40
C PHE A 1008 40.69 29.47 -11.28
N ASP A 1009 39.88 30.24 -12.01
CA ASP A 1009 38.89 29.70 -12.94
C ASP A 1009 39.60 29.10 -14.16
N LEU A 1010 38.96 28.07 -14.72
CA LEU A 1010 39.46 27.37 -15.88
C LEU A 1010 39.66 28.32 -17.07
N PHE A 1011 40.86 28.28 -17.66
CA PHE A 1011 41.21 29.00 -18.89
C PHE A 1011 41.30 30.52 -18.76
N VAL A 1012 41.35 31.06 -17.54
CA VAL A 1012 41.59 32.49 -17.34
C VAL A 1012 43.08 32.80 -17.60
N GLN A 1013 43.31 33.61 -18.63
CA GLN A 1013 44.60 34.23 -18.93
C GLN A 1013 44.44 35.74 -18.94
N SER A 1014 45.42 36.47 -18.41
CA SER A 1014 45.47 37.93 -18.51
C SER A 1014 45.75 38.34 -19.97
N ASP A 1015 44.74 38.87 -20.65
CA ASP A 1015 44.86 39.43 -21.99
C ASP A 1015 45.80 40.65 -21.98
N ARG A 1016 47.05 40.43 -22.40
CA ARG A 1016 48.01 41.38 -23.01
C ARG A 1016 49.40 41.26 -22.39
N THR A 1017 50.30 40.59 -23.11
CA THR A 1017 51.72 40.99 -23.26
C THR A 1017 52.27 40.24 -24.49
N LEU A 1018 53.18 40.87 -25.22
CA LEU A 1018 53.67 40.46 -26.56
C LEU A 1018 54.53 39.17 -26.62
N ASP A 1019 54.67 38.42 -25.53
CA ASP A 1019 55.42 37.16 -25.49
C ASP A 1019 54.50 35.94 -25.71
N ARG A 1020 53.99 35.80 -26.95
CA ARG A 1020 53.17 34.64 -27.39
C ARG A 1020 53.94 33.30 -27.45
N ALA A 1021 55.22 33.26 -27.11
CA ALA A 1021 56.05 32.07 -27.20
C ALA A 1021 56.02 31.15 -25.95
N GLU A 1022 55.50 31.61 -24.80
CA GLU A 1022 55.45 30.84 -23.54
C GLU A 1022 54.02 30.77 -22.91
N GLY A 1023 52.97 30.99 -23.69
CA GLY A 1023 51.57 30.88 -23.23
C GLY A 1023 51.23 29.45 -22.82
N GLY A 1024 50.60 29.25 -21.65
CA GLY A 1024 50.15 27.92 -21.18
C GLY A 1024 48.64 27.97 -20.96
N LEU A 1025 47.93 26.83 -21.08
CA LEU A 1025 46.46 26.70 -21.18
C LEU A 1025 45.58 27.42 -20.12
N GLY A 1026 46.13 28.07 -19.10
CA GLY A 1026 45.35 28.70 -18.02
C GLY A 1026 44.75 27.67 -17.04
N VAL A 1027 45.33 26.47 -17.00
CA VAL A 1027 44.81 25.31 -16.24
C VAL A 1027 45.61 25.09 -14.94
N GLY A 1028 46.87 25.53 -14.90
CA GLY A 1028 47.80 25.23 -13.80
C GLY A 1028 47.40 25.81 -12.42
N LEU A 1029 46.76 26.99 -12.39
CA LEU A 1029 46.26 27.60 -11.14
C LEU A 1029 44.98 26.93 -10.65
N THR A 1030 44.06 26.58 -11.56
CA THR A 1030 42.87 25.78 -11.24
C THR A 1030 43.25 24.42 -10.66
N LEU A 1031 44.23 23.76 -11.27
CA LEU A 1031 44.76 22.49 -10.79
C LEU A 1031 45.42 22.66 -9.42
N ALA A 1032 46.21 23.71 -9.22
CA ALA A 1032 46.82 24.02 -7.92
C ALA A 1032 45.76 24.20 -6.83
N ARG A 1033 44.67 24.93 -7.11
CA ARG A 1033 43.55 25.10 -6.18
C ARG A 1033 42.89 23.78 -5.83
N SER A 1034 42.56 22.99 -6.84
CA SER A 1034 41.86 21.71 -6.66
C SER A 1034 42.72 20.71 -5.88
N LEU A 1035 44.03 20.64 -6.16
CA LEU A 1035 44.96 19.78 -5.43
C LEU A 1035 45.11 20.23 -3.98
N VAL A 1036 45.17 21.54 -3.70
CA VAL A 1036 45.22 22.08 -2.33
C VAL A 1036 43.94 21.76 -1.57
N GLU A 1037 42.77 21.93 -2.18
CA GLU A 1037 41.47 21.58 -1.60
C GLU A 1037 41.38 20.07 -1.29
N LEU A 1038 41.89 19.22 -2.18
CA LEU A 1038 41.97 17.77 -1.93
C LEU A 1038 42.91 17.42 -0.76
N HIS A 1039 43.92 18.25 -0.45
CA HIS A 1039 44.76 18.13 0.74
C HIS A 1039 44.08 18.68 2.03
N GLY A 1040 42.85 19.17 1.92
CA GLY A 1040 42.13 19.81 3.05
C GLY A 1040 42.57 21.24 3.32
N GLY A 1041 43.24 21.87 2.36
CA GLY A 1041 43.75 23.24 2.46
C GLY A 1041 42.96 24.26 1.64
N LYS A 1042 43.47 25.50 1.60
CA LYS A 1042 42.93 26.59 0.77
C LYS A 1042 44.06 27.32 0.04
N VAL A 1043 43.80 27.84 -1.16
CA VAL A 1043 44.71 28.75 -1.86
C VAL A 1043 44.04 30.09 -2.11
N THR A 1044 44.81 31.18 -2.05
CA THR A 1044 44.36 32.56 -2.34
C THR A 1044 45.43 33.33 -3.10
N ALA A 1045 45.03 34.29 -3.91
CA ALA A 1045 45.92 35.21 -4.63
C ALA A 1045 45.71 36.64 -4.11
N HIS A 1046 46.79 37.40 -3.99
CA HIS A 1046 46.79 38.81 -3.59
C HIS A 1046 47.70 39.59 -4.55
N SER A 1047 47.28 40.80 -4.92
CA SER A 1047 48.03 41.71 -5.79
C SER A 1047 47.55 43.13 -5.51
N GLU A 1048 48.47 44.10 -5.45
CA GLU A 1048 48.13 45.52 -5.30
C GLU A 1048 47.76 46.19 -6.65
N GLY A 1049 47.64 45.39 -7.72
CA GLY A 1049 47.32 45.82 -9.08
C GLY A 1049 48.48 45.62 -10.04
N GLU A 1050 48.31 46.07 -11.29
CA GLU A 1050 49.31 45.89 -12.33
C GLU A 1050 50.64 46.58 -11.98
N GLY A 1051 51.76 45.89 -12.24
CA GLY A 1051 53.13 46.33 -11.99
C GLY A 1051 53.59 46.25 -10.53
N LYS A 1052 52.79 45.69 -9.63
CA LYS A 1052 53.10 45.58 -8.19
C LYS A 1052 53.48 44.16 -7.73
N GLY A 1053 53.58 43.21 -8.65
CA GLY A 1053 53.82 41.82 -8.31
C GLY A 1053 52.59 41.11 -7.74
N SER A 1054 52.73 39.83 -7.45
CA SER A 1054 51.64 39.00 -6.92
C SER A 1054 52.12 38.12 -5.77
N GLU A 1055 51.18 37.74 -4.91
CA GLU A 1055 51.40 36.84 -3.80
C GLU A 1055 50.36 35.73 -3.80
N PHE A 1056 50.82 34.48 -3.91
CA PHE A 1056 49.98 33.29 -3.77
C PHE A 1056 50.20 32.68 -2.39
N ARG A 1057 49.11 32.47 -1.64
CA ARG A 1057 49.12 31.90 -0.28
C ARG A 1057 48.39 30.56 -0.27
N VAL A 1058 49.08 29.50 0.14
CA VAL A 1058 48.55 28.14 0.31
C VAL A 1058 48.52 27.81 1.80
N TYR A 1059 47.35 27.46 2.30
CA TYR A 1059 47.09 27.06 3.69
C TYR A 1059 46.87 25.55 3.74
N LEU A 1060 47.59 24.83 4.58
CA LEU A 1060 47.48 23.38 4.75
C LEU A 1060 47.40 23.01 6.23
N PRO A 1061 46.51 22.09 6.63
CA PRO A 1061 46.48 21.60 8.01
C PRO A 1061 47.74 20.77 8.33
N THR A 1062 48.42 21.13 9.42
CA THR A 1062 49.56 20.36 9.94
C THR A 1062 49.10 19.06 10.59
N CYS A 1063 49.98 18.07 10.63
CA CYS A 1063 49.74 16.80 11.29
C CYS A 1063 50.94 16.34 12.10
N VAL A 1064 50.74 15.33 12.94
CA VAL A 1064 51.84 14.66 13.65
C VAL A 1064 52.40 13.55 12.74
N PRO A 1065 53.73 13.41 12.59
CA PRO A 1065 54.32 12.30 11.86
C PRO A 1065 53.98 10.95 12.49
N ASP A 1066 53.63 9.98 11.65
CA ASP A 1066 53.55 8.57 12.06
C ASP A 1066 54.99 8.08 12.31
N ARG A 1067 55.33 7.76 13.57
CA ARG A 1067 56.65 7.23 13.94
C ARG A 1067 56.75 5.76 13.54
N GLU A 1068 57.16 5.47 12.31
CA GLU A 1068 57.86 4.22 11.98
C GLU A 1068 59.12 4.49 11.15
N PRO A 1069 60.29 3.95 11.52
CA PRO A 1069 61.49 4.04 10.69
C PRO A 1069 61.42 3.00 9.57
N MET A 1070 61.31 3.45 8.31
CA MET A 1070 61.51 2.56 7.16
C MET A 1070 63.00 2.27 6.97
N GLU A 1071 63.41 1.04 7.30
CA GLU A 1071 64.67 0.45 6.83
C GLU A 1071 64.65 0.30 5.31
N TYR A 1072 65.49 1.05 4.62
CA TYR A 1072 65.68 0.94 3.18
C TYR A 1072 66.49 -0.33 2.85
N ARG A 1073 65.82 -1.45 2.54
CA ARG A 1073 66.50 -2.63 1.98
C ARG A 1073 66.86 -2.38 0.52
N GLN A 1074 68.09 -1.92 0.29
CA GLN A 1074 68.74 -2.05 -1.02
C GLN A 1074 69.05 -3.54 -1.27
N THR A 1075 68.14 -4.23 -1.96
CA THR A 1075 68.43 -5.54 -2.51
C THR A 1075 69.15 -5.37 -3.85
N ALA A 1076 70.45 -5.63 -3.86
CA ALA A 1076 71.26 -5.71 -5.07
C ALA A 1076 70.73 -6.81 -6.01
N MET A 1077 70.23 -6.43 -7.19
CA MET A 1077 69.82 -7.36 -8.23
C MET A 1077 71.03 -7.98 -8.93
N ARG A 1078 71.12 -9.32 -8.90
CA ARG A 1078 72.00 -10.10 -9.78
C ARG A 1078 71.42 -10.14 -11.20
N LYS A 1079 72.29 -9.90 -12.19
CA LYS A 1079 72.04 -10.10 -13.63
C LYS A 1079 71.71 -11.57 -13.94
N ARG A 1080 70.48 -11.82 -14.36
CA ARG A 1080 70.13 -12.88 -15.34
C ARG A 1080 69.46 -12.15 -16.51
N ALA A 1081 69.69 -12.60 -17.75
CA ALA A 1081 68.91 -12.16 -18.89
C ALA A 1081 67.45 -12.51 -18.59
N ARG A 1082 66.57 -11.49 -18.60
CA ARG A 1082 65.15 -11.63 -18.26
C ARG A 1082 64.34 -11.53 -19.53
N ARG A 1083 63.45 -12.50 -19.75
CA ARG A 1083 62.50 -12.50 -20.87
C ARG A 1083 61.30 -11.67 -20.48
N VAL A 1084 60.87 -10.80 -21.39
CA VAL A 1084 59.74 -9.90 -21.19
C VAL A 1084 58.76 -10.07 -22.35
N VAL A 1085 57.48 -10.25 -22.04
CA VAL A 1085 56.42 -10.16 -23.05
C VAL A 1085 55.84 -8.75 -23.06
N LEU A 1086 55.72 -8.14 -24.23
CA LEU A 1086 55.10 -6.84 -24.45
C LEU A 1086 53.79 -7.04 -25.23
N VAL A 1087 52.66 -6.66 -24.64
CA VAL A 1087 51.33 -6.75 -25.25
C VAL A 1087 50.82 -5.33 -25.53
N GLU A 1088 50.80 -4.95 -26.80
CA GLU A 1088 50.54 -3.57 -27.27
C GLU A 1088 49.95 -3.61 -28.69
N ASP A 1089 48.73 -3.08 -28.86
CA ASP A 1089 48.00 -3.09 -30.13
C ASP A 1089 48.53 -2.07 -31.14
N ASN A 1090 49.20 -1.02 -30.67
CA ASN A 1090 49.84 -0.06 -31.54
C ASN A 1090 51.17 -0.63 -32.08
N ALA A 1091 51.18 -0.97 -33.37
CA ALA A 1091 52.33 -1.56 -34.07
C ALA A 1091 53.61 -0.70 -34.02
N ASP A 1092 53.50 0.62 -33.90
CA ASP A 1092 54.66 1.52 -33.83
C ASP A 1092 55.15 1.69 -32.39
N ALA A 1093 54.23 1.76 -31.42
CA ALA A 1093 54.56 1.80 -29.99
C ALA A 1093 55.23 0.49 -29.54
N SER A 1094 54.66 -0.66 -29.94
CA SER A 1094 55.20 -1.99 -29.65
C SER A 1094 56.61 -2.17 -30.19
N LYS A 1095 56.88 -1.76 -31.45
CA LYS A 1095 58.22 -1.80 -32.05
C LYS A 1095 59.21 -0.90 -31.31
N MET A 1096 58.81 0.32 -30.95
CA MET A 1096 59.69 1.27 -30.26
C MET A 1096 60.02 0.81 -28.83
N LEU A 1097 59.02 0.34 -28.09
CA LEU A 1097 59.19 -0.22 -26.74
C LEU A 1097 60.03 -1.48 -26.76
N ALA A 1098 59.79 -2.39 -27.71
CA ALA A 1098 60.61 -3.59 -27.89
C ALA A 1098 62.06 -3.22 -28.22
N PHE A 1099 62.29 -2.23 -29.09
CA PHE A 1099 63.63 -1.72 -29.38
C PHE A 1099 64.32 -1.19 -28.11
N LEU A 1100 63.65 -0.35 -27.31
CA LEU A 1100 64.20 0.21 -26.08
C LEU A 1100 64.54 -0.87 -25.04
N LEU A 1101 63.65 -1.84 -24.85
CA LEU A 1101 63.85 -2.94 -23.91
C LEU A 1101 64.98 -3.87 -24.38
N THR A 1102 65.08 -4.14 -25.69
CA THR A 1102 66.16 -4.93 -26.26
C THR A 1102 67.52 -4.24 -26.12
N ASP A 1103 67.57 -2.91 -26.28
CA ASP A 1103 68.80 -2.11 -26.10
C ASP A 1103 69.33 -2.16 -24.64
N THR A 1104 68.44 -2.36 -23.66
CA THR A 1104 68.83 -2.59 -22.26
C THR A 1104 69.32 -4.01 -21.96
N GLY A 1105 69.30 -4.91 -22.96
CA GLY A 1105 69.78 -6.30 -22.87
C GLY A 1105 68.72 -7.32 -22.42
N LEU A 1106 67.42 -6.99 -22.56
CA LEU A 1106 66.30 -7.90 -22.30
C LEU A 1106 65.90 -8.64 -23.59
N GLU A 1107 65.43 -9.88 -23.47
CA GLU A 1107 64.79 -10.60 -24.58
C GLU A 1107 63.29 -10.24 -24.57
N VAL A 1108 62.78 -9.67 -25.67
CA VAL A 1108 61.39 -9.18 -25.75
C VAL A 1108 60.60 -9.91 -26.82
N GLU A 1109 59.46 -10.46 -26.43
CA GLU A 1109 58.47 -11.03 -27.36
C GLU A 1109 57.23 -10.13 -27.39
N ILE A 1110 56.66 -9.89 -28.56
CA ILE A 1110 55.57 -8.92 -28.77
C ILE A 1110 54.28 -9.65 -29.11
N ALA A 1111 53.18 -9.24 -28.48
CA ALA A 1111 51.81 -9.57 -28.87
C ALA A 1111 51.02 -8.29 -29.14
N HIS A 1112 50.01 -8.38 -30.01
CA HIS A 1112 49.24 -7.23 -30.49
C HIS A 1112 47.79 -7.18 -29.97
N ASP A 1113 47.38 -8.16 -29.17
CA ASP A 1113 46.06 -8.22 -28.57
C ASP A 1113 46.12 -9.05 -27.28
N GLY A 1114 45.09 -8.92 -26.43
CA GLY A 1114 45.05 -9.58 -25.12
C GLY A 1114 45.07 -11.11 -25.19
N ALA A 1115 44.42 -11.70 -26.21
CA ALA A 1115 44.35 -13.15 -26.36
C ALA A 1115 45.71 -13.72 -26.79
N SER A 1116 46.34 -13.15 -27.82
CA SER A 1116 47.68 -13.54 -28.26
C SER A 1116 48.73 -13.25 -27.19
N GLY A 1117 48.57 -12.17 -26.42
CA GLY A 1117 49.41 -11.85 -25.27
C GLY A 1117 49.31 -12.90 -24.16
N LEU A 1118 48.09 -13.34 -23.83
CA LEU A 1118 47.86 -14.36 -22.82
C LEU A 1118 48.44 -15.72 -23.23
N ASP A 1119 48.26 -16.11 -24.49
CA ASP A 1119 48.84 -17.34 -25.04
C ASP A 1119 50.36 -17.28 -25.05
N LEU A 1120 50.94 -16.15 -25.48
CA LEU A 1120 52.38 -15.93 -25.48
C LEU A 1120 52.97 -15.95 -24.06
N ILE A 1121 52.28 -15.39 -23.06
CA ILE A 1121 52.71 -15.44 -21.65
C ILE A 1121 52.67 -16.87 -21.11
N LYS A 1122 51.64 -17.66 -21.47
CA LYS A 1122 51.54 -19.07 -21.07
C LYS A 1122 52.64 -19.93 -21.71
N ASP A 1123 52.96 -19.66 -22.98
CA ASP A 1123 53.92 -20.46 -23.75
C ASP A 1123 55.37 -20.09 -23.43
N SER A 1124 55.68 -18.80 -23.31
CA SER A 1124 57.05 -18.29 -23.11
C SER A 1124 57.48 -18.24 -21.64
N ALA A 1125 56.52 -18.26 -20.71
CA ALA A 1125 56.72 -18.13 -19.26
C ALA A 1125 57.70 -17.00 -18.90
N PRO A 1126 57.39 -15.74 -19.26
CA PRO A 1126 58.33 -14.63 -19.14
C PRO A 1126 58.57 -14.24 -17.68
N ASP A 1127 59.72 -13.63 -17.41
CA ASP A 1127 60.05 -13.10 -16.09
C ASP A 1127 59.19 -11.87 -15.74
N ALA A 1128 58.70 -11.15 -16.75
CA ALA A 1128 57.77 -10.03 -16.62
C ALA A 1128 56.92 -9.87 -17.88
N ALA A 1129 55.72 -9.33 -17.74
CA ALA A 1129 54.89 -8.91 -18.87
C ALA A 1129 54.53 -7.42 -18.74
N ILE A 1130 54.59 -6.69 -19.85
CA ILE A 1130 54.16 -5.30 -19.98
C ILE A 1130 52.92 -5.34 -20.86
N ILE A 1131 51.77 -4.94 -20.31
CA ILE A 1131 50.46 -5.11 -20.96
C ILE A 1131 49.73 -3.77 -20.93
N ASP A 1132 49.23 -3.31 -22.08
CA ASP A 1132 48.28 -2.21 -22.10
C ASP A 1132 46.92 -2.67 -21.52
N VAL A 1133 46.51 -2.01 -20.43
CA VAL A 1133 45.31 -2.34 -19.65
C VAL A 1133 44.02 -1.97 -20.41
N GLY A 1134 44.13 -1.19 -21.49
CA GLY A 1134 42.99 -0.85 -22.36
C GLY A 1134 42.60 -1.95 -23.36
N LEU A 1135 43.37 -3.04 -23.44
CA LEU A 1135 43.12 -4.13 -24.38
C LEU A 1135 41.97 -5.04 -23.90
N PRO A 1136 41.03 -5.42 -24.78
CA PRO A 1136 39.89 -6.27 -24.44
C PRO A 1136 40.26 -7.72 -24.07
#